data_AF-A0A560WKM7-F1
#
_entry.id   AF-A0A560WKM7-F1
#
_cell.length_a   1.000
_cell.length_b   1.000
_cell.length_c   1.000
_cell.angle_alpha   90.00
_cell.angle_beta   90.00
_cell.angle_gamma   90.00
#
_symmetry.space_group_name_H-M   'P 1'
#
loop_
_entity.id
_entity.type
_entity.pdbx_description
1 polymer ?
#
loop_
_entity_poly.entity_id
_entity_poly.type
_entity_poly.pdbx_seq_one_letter_code
_entity_poly.pdbx_strand_id
1 'polypeptide(L)'
;MTAKRPPSRSRRTVLKAGAVTGLGLAGAHLAAPGAAAAAAGDGGYLVGRGISDATGEVAEVGMMGYGRFDQQAAGLHTRLRARAFVVVEEASGRRVLLIVADSPMIFESVHRAVLRRLKQAYGDLYTEQNVLITATHTHAGPGGYSHHLLYNTTTFGFHKATFEAVADGLFEAARNAHEDLAPSELLLSHGTLTGASVNRSRTAFDRNPKADRDHFPDAVDPLTTLLRVERDGRTVGAVNWFPVHGTSMSGDNRLISADNKGYAAYHWEREVHGVDYLADGSPVFVSAFAQTNSGDMSPNLDLVPPTTPADFESTRAGGLRQYEAAAAQAEGPGARLAGPVDSRLVYIDLSDVTVRPEFTGDGRTHRTSKPCVGAAMAAGSLEDGPAFPGFDEGENPFWDAISNSLIYTVSPELKQAQAPKDVFVPIGEMNRIYPWVQERVPVMLMRIGALYLIGVPGEVTVCAGLRLRRTVAGIVGAPLDDVLVAGYSNAYFHYVTTPEEYDAQQYEGGSTLFGRWQLPALQQTAAELAVSLRDGTSLPLGPEPPDLTGKALALQPGVVLDAPPLFRKFGDVLVRPRETYRPGERVEVVFAGAHPGNDLHRGDTYLRIERRDSGGAWHTVADDGDWTTRFHWARDGVAASKITITWDVPQGTPSGTYRVVYHGDAKSLGGKVSPITGVSTAFQVR
;
A
#
# COMPACT_ATOMS: atom_id res chain seq x y z
N MET A 1 -23.85 31.79 -82.56
CA MET A 1 -23.95 30.85 -81.42
C MET A 1 -24.41 31.66 -80.21
N THR A 2 -25.72 31.83 -79.99
CA THR A 2 -26.58 30.98 -79.13
C THR A 2 -26.07 30.97 -77.68
N ALA A 3 -26.51 31.89 -76.80
CA ALA A 3 -27.79 31.90 -76.03
C ALA A 3 -27.55 31.41 -74.58
N LYS A 4 -28.11 31.96 -73.49
CA LYS A 4 -29.31 32.83 -73.30
C LYS A 4 -29.10 33.82 -72.12
N ARG A 5 -29.87 34.92 -72.10
CA ARG A 5 -29.93 35.94 -71.01
C ARG A 5 -31.20 35.75 -70.12
N PRO A 6 -31.28 36.39 -68.93
CA PRO A 6 -32.45 36.38 -68.02
C PRO A 6 -33.50 37.48 -68.35
N PRO A 7 -34.71 37.42 -67.76
CA PRO A 7 -35.30 38.53 -66.97
C PRO A 7 -36.20 38.05 -65.78
N SER A 8 -36.76 38.85 -64.84
CA SER A 8 -36.54 40.24 -64.38
C SER A 8 -37.24 40.53 -63.02
N ARG A 9 -36.73 41.55 -62.30
CA ARG A 9 -37.31 42.38 -61.21
C ARG A 9 -38.84 42.48 -61.06
N SER A 10 -39.32 42.72 -59.82
CA SER A 10 -40.19 43.88 -59.51
C SER A 10 -40.16 44.28 -58.02
N ARG A 11 -40.50 45.55 -57.72
CA ARG A 11 -40.64 46.15 -56.37
C ARG A 11 -42.11 46.34 -56.01
N ARG A 12 -42.46 46.34 -54.71
CA ARG A 12 -43.40 47.34 -54.16
C ARG A 12 -43.35 47.47 -52.63
N THR A 13 -43.30 48.72 -52.18
CA THR A 13 -43.48 49.21 -50.80
C THR A 13 -44.96 49.47 -50.54
N VAL A 14 -45.42 49.47 -49.28
CA VAL A 14 -46.25 50.55 -48.67
C VAL A 14 -46.58 50.22 -47.19
N LEU A 15 -46.59 51.24 -46.33
CA LEU A 15 -46.98 51.20 -44.92
C LEU A 15 -48.51 51.16 -44.74
N LYS A 16 -49.01 50.64 -43.62
CA LYS A 16 -49.71 51.46 -42.60
C LYS A 16 -49.98 50.71 -41.29
N ALA A 17 -50.13 51.49 -40.21
CA ALA A 17 -50.27 51.01 -38.84
C ALA A 17 -51.73 50.86 -38.40
N GLY A 18 -51.92 50.05 -37.35
CA GLY A 18 -53.07 50.04 -36.44
C GLY A 18 -52.55 49.62 -35.06
N ALA A 19 -52.99 50.28 -33.98
CA ALA A 19 -52.38 50.18 -32.65
C ALA A 19 -53.43 50.09 -31.53
N VAL A 20 -52.96 49.86 -30.29
CA VAL A 20 -53.71 49.97 -29.00
C VAL A 20 -54.66 48.76 -28.78
N THR A 21 -54.71 47.98 -27.68
CA THR A 21 -54.04 47.83 -26.35
C THR A 21 -54.25 46.36 -25.89
N GLY A 22 -53.57 45.77 -24.89
CA GLY A 22 -52.63 46.29 -23.89
C GLY A 22 -52.20 45.20 -22.87
N LEU A 23 -51.15 45.53 -22.10
CA LEU A 23 -50.63 44.93 -20.85
C LEU A 23 -50.63 43.40 -20.63
N GLY A 24 -49.42 42.85 -20.47
CA GLY A 24 -49.17 41.52 -19.90
C GLY A 24 -47.68 41.21 -19.81
N LEU A 25 -46.98 41.75 -18.80
CA LEU A 25 -45.58 41.44 -18.53
C LEU A 25 -45.44 40.05 -17.86
N ALA A 26 -44.82 39.10 -18.56
CA ALA A 26 -44.23 37.91 -17.95
C ALA A 26 -43.04 37.46 -18.81
N GLY A 27 -41.84 37.34 -18.20
CA GLY A 27 -40.63 36.97 -18.91
C GLY A 27 -40.60 35.49 -19.28
N ALA A 28 -40.27 35.18 -20.53
CA ALA A 28 -40.03 33.81 -20.97
C ALA A 28 -38.66 33.33 -20.47
N HIS A 29 -38.62 32.70 -19.29
CA HIS A 29 -37.48 31.88 -18.91
C HIS A 29 -37.47 30.62 -19.79
N LEU A 30 -36.40 30.48 -20.58
CA LEU A 30 -36.05 29.19 -21.19
C LEU A 30 -35.77 28.21 -20.04
N ALA A 31 -36.59 27.16 -19.94
CA ALA A 31 -36.39 26.11 -18.95
C ALA A 31 -35.08 25.37 -19.28
N ALA A 32 -34.07 25.57 -18.43
CA ALA A 32 -32.95 24.63 -18.36
C ALA A 32 -33.50 23.25 -17.97
N PRO A 33 -32.90 22.14 -18.45
CA PRO A 33 -33.15 20.84 -17.85
C PRO A 33 -32.79 20.95 -16.37
N GLY A 34 -33.75 20.73 -15.48
CA GLY A 34 -33.50 20.80 -14.06
C GLY A 34 -32.44 19.77 -13.70
N ALA A 35 -31.27 20.25 -13.27
CA ALA A 35 -30.33 19.40 -12.54
C ALA A 35 -31.09 18.88 -11.32
N ALA A 36 -31.46 17.60 -11.35
CA ALA A 36 -31.96 16.92 -10.18
C ALA A 36 -30.80 16.88 -9.18
N ALA A 37 -30.75 17.88 -8.30
CA ALA A 37 -29.94 17.78 -7.09
C ALA A 37 -30.38 16.50 -6.40
N ALA A 38 -29.52 15.47 -6.44
CA ALA A 38 -29.76 14.24 -5.74
C ALA A 38 -29.93 14.61 -4.26
N ALA A 39 -31.16 14.53 -3.77
CA ALA A 39 -31.42 14.74 -2.35
C ALA A 39 -30.51 13.76 -1.60
N ALA A 40 -29.74 14.26 -0.64
CA ALA A 40 -28.95 13.42 0.24
C ALA A 40 -29.95 12.49 0.97
N GLY A 41 -30.01 11.24 0.53
CA GLY A 41 -30.86 10.25 1.14
C GLY A 41 -30.36 9.97 2.54
N ASP A 42 -31.29 9.89 3.49
CA ASP A 42 -31.06 9.43 4.87
C ASP A 42 -30.87 7.89 4.91
N GLY A 43 -30.13 7.36 3.92
CA GLY A 43 -29.93 5.95 3.68
C GLY A 43 -28.77 5.41 4.49
N GLY A 44 -28.90 4.18 4.96
CA GLY A 44 -27.81 3.49 5.65
C GLY A 44 -26.70 3.06 4.69
N TYR A 45 -25.64 2.50 5.27
CA TYR A 45 -24.64 1.77 4.52
C TYR A 45 -24.75 0.28 4.82
N LEU A 46 -24.61 -0.55 3.79
CA LEU A 46 -24.15 -1.92 4.01
C LEU A 46 -22.63 -1.88 4.03
N VAL A 47 -22.03 -2.36 5.11
CA VAL A 47 -20.58 -2.48 5.22
C VAL A 47 -20.24 -3.93 5.53
N GLY A 48 -19.25 -4.47 4.84
CA GLY A 48 -18.72 -5.80 5.07
C GLY A 48 -17.21 -5.76 5.19
N ARG A 49 -16.67 -6.58 6.10
CA ARG A 49 -15.27 -6.60 6.52
C ARG A 49 -14.68 -7.98 6.23
N GLY A 50 -13.46 -8.03 5.76
CA GLY A 50 -12.78 -9.28 5.44
C GLY A 50 -11.29 -9.20 5.74
N ILE A 51 -10.72 -10.34 6.11
CA ILE A 51 -9.28 -10.52 6.27
C ILE A 51 -8.87 -11.82 5.57
N SER A 52 -7.66 -11.89 5.04
CA SER A 52 -7.02 -13.15 4.63
C SER A 52 -5.49 -13.06 4.70
N ASP A 53 -4.83 -14.21 4.68
CA ASP A 53 -3.37 -14.33 4.59
C ASP A 53 -2.87 -14.08 3.16
N ALA A 54 -1.96 -13.11 3.03
CA ALA A 54 -1.29 -12.70 1.80
C ALA A 54 0.24 -12.98 1.85
N THR A 55 0.71 -13.75 2.84
CA THR A 55 2.13 -14.08 3.03
C THR A 55 2.67 -14.88 1.84
N GLY A 56 3.73 -14.36 1.22
CA GLY A 56 4.48 -15.03 0.16
C GLY A 56 5.53 -16.00 0.69
N GLU A 57 6.61 -16.19 -0.08
CA GLU A 57 7.73 -17.05 0.29
C GLU A 57 8.50 -16.46 1.48
N VAL A 58 8.87 -17.30 2.46
CA VAL A 58 9.52 -16.85 3.71
C VAL A 58 10.99 -17.27 3.84
N ALA A 59 11.56 -17.92 2.83
CA ALA A 59 12.97 -18.30 2.78
C ALA A 59 13.54 -18.25 1.36
N GLU A 60 14.83 -17.93 1.24
CA GLU A 60 15.57 -17.83 -0.02
C GLU A 60 14.85 -16.95 -1.05
N VAL A 61 14.26 -15.82 -0.63
CA VAL A 61 13.67 -14.79 -1.52
C VAL A 61 14.13 -13.41 -1.09
N GLY A 62 14.48 -12.54 -2.04
CA GLY A 62 14.87 -11.15 -1.74
C GLY A 62 13.69 -10.37 -1.14
N MET A 63 13.95 -9.62 -0.07
CA MET A 63 12.94 -8.76 0.56
C MET A 63 12.81 -7.45 -0.22
N MET A 64 11.64 -6.83 -0.18
CA MET A 64 11.30 -5.63 -0.97
C MET A 64 11.16 -4.41 -0.07
N GLY A 65 11.78 -3.31 -0.49
CA GLY A 65 11.88 -2.07 0.30
C GLY A 65 13.29 -1.49 0.17
N TYR A 66 14.21 -1.97 1.01
CA TYR A 66 15.58 -1.46 1.16
C TYR A 66 16.52 -1.55 -0.06
N GLY A 67 16.10 -2.18 -1.16
CA GLY A 67 16.95 -2.27 -2.36
C GLY A 67 18.24 -3.10 -2.21
N ARG A 68 18.29 -3.97 -1.20
CA ARG A 68 19.49 -4.77 -0.83
C ARG A 68 19.47 -6.17 -1.43
N PHE A 69 20.56 -6.57 -2.10
CA PHE A 69 20.74 -7.94 -2.63
C PHE A 69 21.05 -8.98 -1.56
N ASP A 70 21.61 -8.56 -0.42
CA ASP A 70 21.98 -9.44 0.69
C ASP A 70 20.81 -9.72 1.64
N GLN A 71 19.77 -8.89 1.63
CA GLN A 71 18.55 -9.06 2.41
C GLN A 71 17.62 -10.09 1.77
N GLN A 72 17.91 -11.37 2.04
CA GLN A 72 17.02 -12.49 1.71
C GLN A 72 16.32 -13.00 2.96
N ALA A 73 15.03 -13.28 2.81
CA ALA A 73 14.21 -13.92 3.82
C ALA A 73 14.83 -15.25 4.26
N ALA A 74 14.77 -15.51 5.56
CA ALA A 74 15.27 -16.69 6.24
C ALA A 74 14.33 -17.08 7.38
N GLY A 75 13.04 -16.77 7.25
CA GLY A 75 12.02 -17.06 8.24
C GLY A 75 10.84 -16.09 8.24
N LEU A 76 9.97 -16.26 9.25
CA LEU A 76 8.74 -15.52 9.48
C LEU A 76 8.69 -15.06 10.94
N HIS A 77 8.33 -13.80 11.15
CA HIS A 77 7.98 -13.25 12.46
C HIS A 77 6.48 -13.03 12.57
N THR A 78 5.86 -12.40 11.56
CA THR A 78 4.40 -12.25 11.51
C THR A 78 3.88 -12.43 10.09
N ARG A 79 2.76 -13.14 9.97
CA ARG A 79 1.97 -13.25 8.72
C ARG A 79 1.55 -11.88 8.19
N LEU A 80 1.69 -11.70 6.88
CA LEU A 80 1.21 -10.54 6.13
C LEU A 80 -0.27 -10.72 5.78
N ARG A 81 -1.14 -9.80 6.17
CA ARG A 81 -2.60 -9.93 5.96
C ARG A 81 -3.15 -8.83 5.06
N ALA A 82 -4.14 -9.19 4.25
CA ALA A 82 -4.95 -8.24 3.51
C ALA A 82 -6.27 -8.00 4.26
N ARG A 83 -6.63 -6.73 4.45
CA ARG A 83 -7.85 -6.32 5.17
C ARG A 83 -8.73 -5.49 4.25
N ALA A 84 -9.94 -5.96 4.00
CA ALA A 84 -10.85 -5.43 3.01
C ALA A 84 -12.15 -4.91 3.65
N PHE A 85 -12.66 -3.82 3.10
CA PHE A 85 -13.89 -3.15 3.50
C PHE A 85 -14.70 -2.85 2.24
N VAL A 86 -15.85 -3.50 2.10
CA VAL A 86 -16.85 -3.16 1.07
C VAL A 86 -17.85 -2.21 1.71
N VAL A 87 -18.04 -1.03 1.13
CA VAL A 87 -19.05 -0.05 1.56
C VAL A 87 -20.04 0.16 0.43
N VAL A 88 -21.34 0.05 0.72
CA VAL A 88 -22.44 0.21 -0.23
C VAL A 88 -23.41 1.29 0.28
N GLU A 89 -23.72 2.29 -0.54
CA GLU A 89 -24.82 3.23 -0.30
C GLU A 89 -26.16 2.50 -0.54
N GLU A 90 -26.97 2.24 0.50
CA GLU A 90 -28.22 1.48 0.35
C GLU A 90 -29.19 2.11 -0.67
N ALA A 91 -29.23 3.45 -0.71
CA ALA A 91 -30.16 4.20 -1.55
C ALA A 91 -29.89 4.07 -3.06
N SER A 92 -28.65 3.78 -3.48
CA SER A 92 -28.26 3.70 -4.89
C SER A 92 -27.66 2.36 -5.31
N GLY A 93 -27.25 1.53 -4.35
CA GLY A 93 -26.47 0.32 -4.60
C GLY A 93 -25.03 0.56 -5.06
N ARG A 94 -24.59 1.83 -5.19
CA ARG A 94 -23.18 2.16 -5.48
C ARG A 94 -22.31 1.67 -4.35
N ARG A 95 -21.15 1.15 -4.72
CA ARG A 95 -20.22 0.51 -3.81
C ARG A 95 -18.79 0.83 -4.14
N VAL A 96 -17.95 0.77 -3.11
CA VAL A 96 -16.49 0.78 -3.20
C VAL A 96 -15.92 -0.39 -2.42
N LEU A 97 -14.75 -0.86 -2.85
CA LEU A 97 -13.94 -1.85 -2.16
C LEU A 97 -12.60 -1.19 -1.82
N LEU A 98 -12.34 -1.02 -0.53
CA LEU A 98 -11.05 -0.60 0.01
C LEU A 98 -10.31 -1.85 0.52
N ILE A 99 -9.06 -2.04 0.12
CA ILE A 99 -8.17 -3.06 0.66
C ILE A 99 -6.90 -2.39 1.17
N VAL A 100 -6.53 -2.68 2.41
CA VAL A 100 -5.24 -2.32 3.01
C VAL A 100 -4.46 -3.61 3.21
N ALA A 101 -3.32 -3.74 2.55
CA ALA A 101 -2.50 -4.95 2.59
C ALA A 101 -1.19 -4.72 3.36
N ASP A 102 -0.85 -5.64 4.25
CA ASP A 102 0.50 -5.74 4.83
C ASP A 102 1.48 -6.14 3.71
N SER A 103 1.98 -5.15 2.98
CA SER A 103 2.80 -5.35 1.78
C SER A 103 3.83 -4.22 1.65
N PRO A 104 5.00 -4.48 1.05
CA PRO A 104 5.93 -3.44 0.62
C PRO A 104 5.31 -2.44 -0.36
N MET A 105 4.65 -2.93 -1.42
CA MET A 105 3.93 -2.09 -2.39
C MET A 105 2.71 -2.85 -2.94
N ILE A 106 1.81 -2.14 -3.63
CA ILE A 106 0.88 -2.76 -4.59
C ILE A 106 1.38 -2.44 -5.99
N PHE A 107 1.76 -3.47 -6.76
CA PHE A 107 2.07 -3.31 -8.17
C PHE A 107 0.83 -3.51 -9.04
N GLU A 108 0.82 -2.87 -10.21
CA GLU A 108 -0.24 -3.03 -11.24
C GLU A 108 -0.47 -4.50 -11.65
N SER A 109 0.59 -5.32 -11.60
CA SER A 109 0.54 -6.78 -11.78
C SER A 109 -0.47 -7.43 -10.82
N VAL A 110 -0.38 -7.10 -9.53
CA VAL A 110 -1.27 -7.61 -8.46
C VAL A 110 -2.65 -7.01 -8.60
N HIS A 111 -2.76 -5.69 -8.78
CA HIS A 111 -4.06 -5.02 -8.94
C HIS A 111 -4.88 -5.61 -10.10
N ARG A 112 -4.27 -5.79 -11.29
CA ARG A 112 -4.95 -6.45 -12.42
C ARG A 112 -5.26 -7.92 -12.17
N ALA A 113 -4.46 -8.61 -11.36
CA ALA A 113 -4.72 -10.01 -10.99
C ALA A 113 -5.89 -10.15 -9.99
N VAL A 114 -6.05 -9.21 -9.06
CA VAL A 114 -7.21 -9.11 -8.16
C VAL A 114 -8.47 -8.72 -8.95
N LEU A 115 -8.40 -7.71 -9.82
CA LEU A 115 -9.53 -7.32 -10.68
C LEU A 115 -10.02 -8.47 -11.58
N ARG A 116 -9.12 -9.29 -12.14
CA ARG A 116 -9.52 -10.49 -12.91
C ARG A 116 -10.28 -11.50 -12.05
N ARG A 117 -9.82 -11.79 -10.83
CA ARG A 117 -10.50 -12.72 -9.89
C ARG A 117 -11.85 -12.16 -9.45
N LEU A 118 -11.92 -10.88 -9.09
CA LEU A 118 -13.16 -10.19 -8.77
C LEU A 118 -14.16 -10.23 -9.93
N LYS A 119 -13.71 -10.00 -11.17
CA LYS A 119 -14.56 -10.08 -12.37
C LYS A 119 -15.06 -11.50 -12.66
N GLN A 120 -14.25 -12.52 -12.39
CA GLN A 120 -14.67 -13.92 -12.50
C GLN A 120 -15.74 -14.31 -11.47
N ALA A 121 -15.63 -13.79 -10.23
CA ALA A 121 -16.56 -14.09 -9.15
C ALA A 121 -17.85 -13.25 -9.19
N TYR A 122 -17.77 -11.98 -9.58
CA TYR A 122 -18.83 -10.98 -9.39
C TYR A 122 -19.22 -10.20 -10.65
N GLY A 123 -18.65 -10.53 -11.83
CA GLY A 123 -18.86 -9.75 -13.06
C GLY A 123 -18.34 -8.31 -12.92
N ASP A 124 -19.06 -7.35 -13.48
CA ASP A 124 -18.66 -5.93 -13.47
C ASP A 124 -19.02 -5.18 -12.16
N LEU A 125 -19.29 -5.91 -11.06
CA LEU A 125 -19.61 -5.32 -9.75
C LEU A 125 -18.43 -4.63 -9.07
N TYR A 126 -17.22 -5.10 -9.38
CA TYR A 126 -15.94 -4.55 -8.92
C TYR A 126 -15.03 -4.34 -10.14
N THR A 127 -14.65 -3.10 -10.39
CA THR A 127 -13.80 -2.68 -11.51
C THR A 127 -12.70 -1.75 -11.01
N GLU A 128 -11.76 -1.40 -11.87
CA GLU A 128 -10.76 -0.37 -11.58
C GLU A 128 -11.39 0.95 -11.09
N GLN A 129 -12.63 1.28 -11.46
CA GLN A 129 -13.27 2.52 -11.02
C GLN A 129 -13.76 2.51 -9.56
N ASN A 130 -13.89 1.36 -8.90
CA ASN A 130 -14.39 1.28 -7.51
C ASN A 130 -13.58 0.38 -6.57
N VAL A 131 -12.41 -0.10 -7.00
CA VAL A 131 -11.47 -0.86 -6.18
C VAL A 131 -10.22 -0.01 -5.88
N LEU A 132 -9.92 0.20 -4.60
CA LEU A 132 -8.68 0.83 -4.13
C LEU A 132 -7.94 -0.16 -3.25
N ILE A 133 -6.73 -0.53 -3.66
CA ILE A 133 -5.82 -1.41 -2.94
C ILE A 133 -4.58 -0.61 -2.58
N THR A 134 -4.34 -0.38 -1.29
CA THR A 134 -3.18 0.34 -0.75
C THR A 134 -2.32 -0.58 0.12
N ALA A 135 -1.04 -0.26 0.27
CA ALA A 135 -0.08 -0.99 1.08
C ALA A 135 0.19 -0.30 2.43
N THR A 136 0.51 -1.07 3.46
CA THR A 136 1.10 -0.53 4.69
C THR A 136 2.54 -0.07 4.50
N HIS A 137 3.19 -0.45 3.40
CA HIS A 137 4.58 -0.17 3.07
C HIS A 137 5.58 -0.75 4.10
N THR A 138 5.38 -2.01 4.49
CA THR A 138 6.38 -2.79 5.25
C THR A 138 7.58 -3.15 4.36
N HIS A 139 8.79 -2.78 4.77
CA HIS A 139 10.03 -3.20 4.09
C HIS A 139 10.46 -4.63 4.47
N ALA A 140 9.69 -5.30 5.33
CA ALA A 140 9.93 -6.67 5.78
C ALA A 140 9.05 -7.73 5.07
N GLY A 141 8.60 -7.45 3.84
CA GLY A 141 7.88 -8.43 3.00
C GLY A 141 8.75 -9.06 1.90
N PRO A 142 8.42 -10.28 1.42
CA PRO A 142 9.12 -10.90 0.29
C PRO A 142 8.78 -10.16 -0.99
N GLY A 143 9.73 -10.03 -1.92
CA GLY A 143 9.56 -9.28 -3.16
C GLY A 143 9.20 -10.14 -4.39
N GLY A 144 9.49 -9.61 -5.59
CA GLY A 144 9.40 -10.37 -6.84
C GLY A 144 8.01 -10.49 -7.45
N TYR A 145 7.01 -9.76 -6.97
CA TYR A 145 5.62 -9.85 -7.48
C TYR A 145 5.24 -8.71 -8.46
N SER A 146 6.23 -7.93 -8.94
CA SER A 146 6.02 -6.94 -10.01
C SER A 146 6.19 -7.57 -11.40
N HIS A 147 5.57 -6.97 -12.44
CA HIS A 147 5.90 -7.30 -13.83
C HIS A 147 6.95 -6.35 -14.46
N HIS A 148 7.35 -5.29 -13.74
CA HIS A 148 8.33 -4.31 -14.18
C HIS A 148 9.72 -4.64 -13.58
N LEU A 149 10.77 -4.64 -14.41
CA LEU A 149 12.06 -5.25 -14.04
C LEU A 149 12.75 -4.60 -12.83
N LEU A 150 12.65 -3.27 -12.68
CA LEU A 150 13.38 -2.53 -11.65
C LEU A 150 13.10 -3.09 -10.26
N TYR A 151 11.83 -3.33 -9.95
CA TYR A 151 11.34 -3.82 -8.67
C TYR A 151 11.67 -5.29 -8.40
N ASN A 152 12.08 -6.04 -9.42
CA ASN A 152 12.47 -7.44 -9.28
C ASN A 152 14.00 -7.64 -9.32
N THR A 153 14.79 -6.57 -9.39
CA THR A 153 16.26 -6.69 -9.52
C THR A 153 16.92 -7.33 -8.30
N THR A 154 16.62 -6.83 -7.11
CA THR A 154 17.16 -7.32 -5.83
C THR A 154 16.55 -8.63 -5.36
N THR A 155 15.45 -9.04 -5.99
CA THR A 155 14.73 -10.30 -5.72
C THR A 155 15.11 -11.42 -6.70
N PHE A 156 16.10 -11.18 -7.58
CA PHE A 156 16.52 -12.11 -8.63
C PHE A 156 15.36 -12.55 -9.55
N GLY A 157 14.50 -11.59 -9.90
CA GLY A 157 13.38 -11.78 -10.83
C GLY A 157 12.02 -11.99 -10.15
N PHE A 158 11.09 -12.50 -10.95
CA PHE A 158 9.68 -12.69 -10.61
C PHE A 158 9.44 -14.01 -9.87
N HIS A 159 8.78 -13.90 -8.72
CA HIS A 159 8.46 -14.99 -7.81
C HIS A 159 6.98 -15.32 -7.90
N LYS A 160 6.63 -16.34 -8.69
CA LYS A 160 5.22 -16.67 -8.97
C LYS A 160 4.46 -17.08 -7.71
N ALA A 161 5.06 -17.85 -6.80
CA ALA A 161 4.36 -18.30 -5.59
C ALA A 161 4.00 -17.11 -4.70
N THR A 162 4.96 -16.21 -4.44
CA THR A 162 4.70 -14.92 -3.77
C THR A 162 3.66 -14.07 -4.50
N PHE A 163 3.72 -13.94 -5.83
CA PHE A 163 2.73 -13.17 -6.60
C PHE A 163 1.30 -13.72 -6.47
N GLU A 164 1.10 -15.03 -6.63
CA GLU A 164 -0.24 -15.63 -6.51
C GLU A 164 -0.72 -15.57 -5.07
N ALA A 165 0.15 -15.81 -4.07
CA ALA A 165 -0.16 -15.67 -2.64
C ALA A 165 -0.72 -14.28 -2.28
N VAL A 166 -0.06 -13.21 -2.74
CA VAL A 166 -0.54 -11.84 -2.54
C VAL A 166 -1.86 -11.61 -3.29
N ALA A 167 -1.94 -11.97 -4.58
CA ALA A 167 -3.14 -11.71 -5.38
C ALA A 167 -4.37 -12.53 -4.94
N ASP A 168 -4.18 -13.76 -4.46
CA ASP A 168 -5.22 -14.60 -3.87
C ASP A 168 -5.64 -14.07 -2.51
N GLY A 169 -4.70 -13.74 -1.60
CA GLY A 169 -5.03 -13.20 -0.27
C GLY A 169 -5.82 -11.89 -0.33
N LEU A 170 -5.48 -11.00 -1.25
CA LEU A 170 -6.23 -9.76 -1.50
C LEU A 170 -7.64 -10.05 -2.05
N PHE A 171 -7.79 -11.02 -2.95
CA PHE A 171 -9.10 -11.43 -3.48
C PHE A 171 -9.97 -12.13 -2.42
N GLU A 172 -9.37 -13.00 -1.59
CA GLU A 172 -10.05 -13.69 -0.50
C GLU A 172 -10.52 -12.72 0.57
N ALA A 173 -9.70 -11.74 0.96
CA ALA A 173 -10.13 -10.67 1.86
C ALA A 173 -11.33 -9.91 1.29
N ALA A 174 -11.29 -9.56 0.00
CA ALA A 174 -12.41 -8.90 -0.69
C ALA A 174 -13.66 -9.79 -0.79
N ARG A 175 -13.51 -11.10 -0.98
CA ARG A 175 -14.60 -12.09 -0.96
C ARG A 175 -15.23 -12.18 0.44
N ASN A 176 -14.41 -12.32 1.48
CA ASN A 176 -14.85 -12.35 2.88
C ASN A 176 -15.60 -11.04 3.23
N ALA A 177 -15.10 -9.88 2.77
CA ALA A 177 -15.76 -8.59 2.95
C ALA A 177 -17.08 -8.45 2.17
N HIS A 178 -17.21 -9.05 0.98
CA HIS A 178 -18.48 -9.11 0.25
C HIS A 178 -19.49 -10.00 0.97
N GLU A 179 -19.05 -11.12 1.56
CA GLU A 179 -19.89 -12.07 2.28
C GLU A 179 -20.35 -11.57 3.67
N ASP A 180 -19.59 -10.68 4.32
CA ASP A 180 -19.93 -10.01 5.60
C ASP A 180 -20.77 -8.72 5.43
N LEU A 181 -21.34 -8.43 4.24
CA LEU A 181 -22.15 -7.22 4.02
C LEU A 181 -23.40 -7.18 4.92
N ALA A 182 -23.44 -6.21 5.84
CA ALA A 182 -24.56 -5.99 6.76
C ALA A 182 -24.82 -4.50 7.03
N PRO A 183 -26.05 -4.10 7.39
CA PRO A 183 -26.36 -2.73 7.81
C PRO A 183 -25.41 -2.28 8.92
N SER A 184 -24.74 -1.15 8.70
CA SER A 184 -23.72 -0.62 9.61
C SER A 184 -23.77 0.90 9.62
N GLU A 185 -23.43 1.50 10.77
CA GLU A 185 -23.13 2.92 10.85
C GLU A 185 -21.64 3.16 10.57
N LEU A 186 -21.32 4.26 9.91
CA LEU A 186 -19.96 4.70 9.67
C LEU A 186 -19.71 5.98 10.46
N LEU A 187 -18.65 6.02 11.27
CA LEU A 187 -18.25 7.20 12.02
C LEU A 187 -16.82 7.59 11.65
N LEU A 188 -16.59 8.87 11.36
CA LEU A 188 -15.29 9.44 11.07
C LEU A 188 -14.82 10.29 12.26
N SER A 189 -13.58 10.08 12.70
CA SER A 189 -12.93 10.90 13.71
C SER A 189 -11.52 11.27 13.29
N HIS A 190 -11.04 12.40 13.83
CA HIS A 190 -9.69 12.92 13.61
C HIS A 190 -9.00 13.10 14.96
N GLY A 191 -7.69 12.83 14.99
CA GLY A 191 -6.83 13.06 16.14
C GLY A 191 -5.44 13.53 15.71
N THR A 192 -4.60 13.77 16.70
CA THR A 192 -3.20 14.17 16.50
C THR A 192 -2.30 13.13 17.13
N LEU A 193 -1.39 12.55 16.34
CA LEU A 193 -0.37 11.62 16.80
C LEU A 193 1.02 12.24 16.54
N THR A 194 1.73 12.55 17.63
CA THR A 194 3.12 13.02 17.60
C THR A 194 4.03 11.97 18.26
N GLY A 195 5.34 12.00 17.95
CA GLY A 195 6.28 11.00 18.48
C GLY A 195 6.06 9.59 17.92
N ALA A 196 5.47 9.47 16.73
CA ALA A 196 5.39 8.21 15.97
C ALA A 196 6.09 8.31 14.59
N SER A 197 6.40 9.52 14.11
CA SER A 197 7.18 9.76 12.90
C SER A 197 8.05 11.01 13.04
N VAL A 198 9.06 11.11 12.17
CA VAL A 198 9.97 12.25 12.01
C VAL A 198 10.24 12.50 10.52
N ASN A 199 10.50 13.75 10.13
CA ASN A 199 10.86 14.08 8.75
C ASN A 199 12.32 13.70 8.47
N ARG A 200 12.56 12.74 7.56
CA ARG A 200 13.92 12.32 7.18
C ARG A 200 14.59 13.27 6.16
N SER A 201 13.80 14.01 5.38
CA SER A 201 14.27 14.93 4.34
C SER A 201 13.98 16.39 4.69
N ARG A 202 14.36 16.78 5.92
CA ARG A 202 14.06 18.11 6.48
C ARG A 202 14.57 19.27 5.62
N THR A 203 15.74 19.09 4.98
CA THR A 203 16.33 20.09 4.08
C THR A 203 15.48 20.32 2.82
N ALA A 204 14.88 19.26 2.27
CA ALA A 204 13.92 19.38 1.18
C ALA A 204 12.61 20.04 1.65
N PHE A 205 12.06 19.58 2.80
CA PHE A 205 10.85 20.16 3.39
C PHE A 205 10.96 21.67 3.61
N ASP A 206 12.09 22.14 4.16
CA ASP A 206 12.31 23.55 4.49
C ASP A 206 12.41 24.46 3.25
N ARG A 207 12.45 23.93 2.02
CA ARG A 207 12.37 24.71 0.78
C ARG A 207 10.95 25.06 0.36
N ASN A 208 9.93 24.40 0.93
CA ASN A 208 8.54 24.68 0.62
C ASN A 208 8.14 26.13 0.99
N PRO A 209 7.13 26.72 0.32
CA PRO A 209 6.58 28.01 0.68
C PRO A 209 6.10 28.06 2.13
N LYS A 210 6.16 29.25 2.74
CA LYS A 210 5.77 29.45 4.14
C LYS A 210 4.36 28.92 4.47
N ALA A 211 3.38 29.06 3.57
CA ALA A 211 2.01 28.59 3.79
C ALA A 211 1.85 27.04 3.81
N ASP A 212 2.84 26.29 3.33
CA ASP A 212 2.88 24.83 3.43
C ASP A 212 3.60 24.43 4.72
N ARG A 213 4.77 25.02 4.99
CA ARG A 213 5.54 24.77 6.22
C ARG A 213 4.80 25.17 7.49
N ASP A 214 4.02 26.26 7.45
CA ASP A 214 3.19 26.72 8.58
C ASP A 214 2.06 25.74 8.95
N HIS A 215 1.68 24.83 8.04
CA HIS A 215 0.71 23.77 8.31
C HIS A 215 1.34 22.57 9.04
N PHE A 216 2.64 22.35 8.83
CA PHE A 216 3.44 21.29 9.47
C PHE A 216 4.64 21.92 10.19
N PRO A 217 4.44 22.63 11.32
CA PRO A 217 5.52 23.40 11.98
C PRO A 217 6.74 22.54 12.37
N ASP A 218 6.51 21.28 12.72
CA ASP A 218 7.55 20.30 13.08
C ASP A 218 8.06 19.48 11.88
N ALA A 219 7.64 19.82 10.65
CA ALA A 219 7.84 19.07 9.40
C ALA A 219 7.19 17.68 9.33
N VAL A 220 6.35 17.33 10.31
CA VAL A 220 5.56 16.09 10.38
C VAL A 220 4.10 16.40 10.08
N ASP A 221 3.39 15.48 9.39
CA ASP A 221 1.92 15.48 9.32
C ASP A 221 1.38 14.61 10.47
N PRO A 222 0.86 15.22 11.57
CA PRO A 222 0.47 14.48 12.76
C PRO A 222 -1.00 14.02 12.68
N LEU A 223 -1.71 14.28 11.58
CA LEU A 223 -3.12 13.91 11.45
C LEU A 223 -3.26 12.40 11.43
N THR A 224 -4.01 11.87 12.40
CA THR A 224 -4.49 10.49 12.36
C THR A 224 -6.00 10.51 12.18
N THR A 225 -6.49 9.76 11.19
CA THR A 225 -7.91 9.71 10.83
C THR A 225 -8.43 8.29 11.01
N LEU A 226 -9.57 8.13 11.67
CA LEU A 226 -10.20 6.83 11.90
C LEU A 226 -11.61 6.79 11.30
N LEU A 227 -11.83 5.84 10.39
CA LEU A 227 -13.15 5.38 9.98
C LEU A 227 -13.54 4.15 10.80
N ARG A 228 -14.63 4.25 11.56
CA ARG A 228 -15.24 3.14 12.28
C ARG A 228 -16.39 2.53 11.49
N VAL A 229 -16.52 1.22 11.61
CA VAL A 229 -17.69 0.43 11.20
C VAL A 229 -18.39 -0.05 12.47
N GLU A 230 -19.59 0.44 12.73
CA GLU A 230 -20.38 0.10 13.92
C GLU A 230 -21.63 -0.71 13.55
N ARG A 231 -21.88 -1.80 14.29
CA ARG A 231 -23.09 -2.63 14.20
C ARG A 231 -23.69 -2.78 15.59
N ASP A 232 -24.99 -2.53 15.74
CA ASP A 232 -25.69 -2.56 17.04
C ASP A 232 -24.99 -1.76 18.15
N GLY A 233 -24.44 -0.58 17.81
CA GLY A 233 -23.70 0.28 18.74
C GLY A 233 -22.35 -0.27 19.20
N ARG A 234 -21.76 -1.23 18.48
CA ARG A 234 -20.41 -1.77 18.73
C ARG A 234 -19.52 -1.59 17.51
N THR A 235 -18.30 -1.10 17.72
CA THR A 235 -17.27 -1.06 16.67
C THR A 235 -16.87 -2.49 16.31
N VAL A 236 -17.17 -2.87 15.07
CA VAL A 236 -16.83 -4.19 14.48
C VAL A 236 -15.72 -4.09 13.44
N GLY A 237 -15.34 -2.88 13.02
CA GLY A 237 -14.18 -2.68 12.16
C GLY A 237 -13.64 -1.25 12.23
N ALA A 238 -12.38 -1.11 11.86
CA ALA A 238 -11.65 0.16 11.88
C ALA A 238 -10.72 0.28 10.68
N VAL A 239 -10.62 1.48 10.10
CA VAL A 239 -9.53 1.86 9.20
C VAL A 239 -8.91 3.14 9.72
N ASN A 240 -7.64 3.07 10.10
CA ASN A 240 -6.84 4.20 10.52
C ASN A 240 -5.89 4.63 9.39
N TRP A 241 -5.73 5.93 9.21
CA TRP A 241 -4.77 6.55 8.30
C TRP A 241 -3.81 7.43 9.10
N PHE A 242 -2.50 7.21 8.91
CA PHE A 242 -1.44 8.00 9.54
C PHE A 242 -0.12 7.84 8.75
N PRO A 243 0.63 8.91 8.44
CA PRO A 243 1.85 8.81 7.62
C PRO A 243 3.10 8.45 8.43
N VAL A 244 3.59 7.22 8.25
CA VAL A 244 4.88 6.75 8.79
C VAL A 244 5.33 5.50 8.02
N HIS A 245 6.57 5.47 7.51
CA HIS A 245 7.11 4.31 6.81
C HIS A 245 7.06 3.01 7.65
N GLY A 246 6.87 1.87 6.97
CA GLY A 246 7.03 0.55 7.57
C GLY A 246 8.49 0.08 7.55
N THR A 247 9.38 0.89 8.14
CA THR A 247 10.85 0.71 8.19
C THR A 247 11.36 0.60 9.63
N SER A 248 10.54 0.08 10.56
CA SER A 248 10.98 -0.15 11.94
C SER A 248 11.78 -1.44 12.11
N MET A 249 11.45 -2.49 11.33
CA MET A 249 12.26 -3.69 11.12
C MET A 249 13.41 -3.36 10.19
N SER A 250 14.67 -3.65 10.55
CA SER A 250 15.80 -3.08 9.80
C SER A 250 16.11 -3.75 8.46
N GLY A 251 16.96 -3.12 7.66
CA GLY A 251 17.53 -3.74 6.44
C GLY A 251 18.43 -4.96 6.71
N ASP A 252 18.80 -5.23 7.96
CA ASP A 252 19.53 -6.44 8.36
C ASP A 252 18.59 -7.57 8.84
N ASN A 253 17.31 -7.26 9.10
CA ASN A 253 16.29 -8.27 9.41
C ASN A 253 16.06 -9.19 8.20
N ARG A 254 15.88 -10.48 8.49
CA ARG A 254 15.62 -11.55 7.52
C ARG A 254 14.32 -12.33 7.80
N LEU A 255 13.50 -11.88 8.75
CA LEU A 255 12.19 -12.48 9.01
C LEU A 255 11.11 -11.67 8.31
N ILE A 256 10.19 -12.35 7.63
CA ILE A 256 9.00 -11.69 7.09
C ILE A 256 8.15 -11.12 8.23
N SER A 257 7.76 -9.85 8.12
CA SER A 257 7.02 -9.12 9.15
C SER A 257 6.13 -8.03 8.56
N ALA A 258 4.99 -7.80 9.19
CA ALA A 258 4.05 -6.74 8.81
C ALA A 258 4.44 -5.33 9.35
N ASP A 259 5.60 -5.21 10.02
CA ASP A 259 6.18 -3.98 10.57
C ASP A 259 5.23 -3.23 11.55
N ASN A 260 5.44 -1.93 11.77
CA ASN A 260 4.78 -1.17 12.84
C ASN A 260 3.26 -1.06 12.64
N LYS A 261 2.79 -0.84 11.39
CA LYS A 261 1.36 -0.82 11.04
C LYS A 261 0.71 -2.20 11.15
N GLY A 262 1.42 -3.24 10.75
CA GLY A 262 1.00 -4.62 10.94
C GLY A 262 0.88 -5.00 12.42
N TYR A 263 1.83 -4.57 13.26
CA TYR A 263 1.73 -4.75 14.71
C TYR A 263 0.54 -3.99 15.30
N ALA A 264 0.28 -2.75 14.87
CA ALA A 264 -0.87 -1.97 15.33
C ALA A 264 -2.20 -2.69 15.03
N ALA A 265 -2.33 -3.22 13.82
CA ALA A 265 -3.48 -4.05 13.41
C ALA A 265 -3.58 -5.35 14.22
N TYR A 266 -2.47 -6.09 14.32
CA TYR A 266 -2.38 -7.34 15.07
C TYR A 266 -2.71 -7.15 16.56
N HIS A 267 -2.23 -6.09 17.20
CA HIS A 267 -2.49 -5.82 18.61
C HIS A 267 -3.99 -5.59 18.85
N TRP A 268 -4.64 -4.79 17.99
CA TRP A 268 -6.07 -4.54 18.11
C TRP A 268 -6.92 -5.79 17.84
N GLU A 269 -6.59 -6.55 16.78
CA GLU A 269 -7.30 -7.77 16.39
C GLU A 269 -7.05 -8.93 17.38
N ARG A 270 -5.79 -9.36 17.56
CA ARG A 270 -5.40 -10.55 18.34
C ARG A 270 -5.35 -10.28 19.84
N GLU A 271 -4.63 -9.23 20.26
CA GLU A 271 -4.32 -9.04 21.69
C GLU A 271 -5.46 -8.35 22.45
N VAL A 272 -6.23 -7.48 21.80
CA VAL A 272 -7.36 -6.74 22.40
C VAL A 272 -8.71 -7.41 22.13
N HIS A 273 -9.01 -7.78 20.87
CA HIS A 273 -10.27 -8.41 20.51
C HIS A 273 -10.26 -9.95 20.50
N GLY A 274 -9.11 -10.59 20.71
CA GLY A 274 -9.01 -12.06 20.77
C GLY A 274 -9.29 -12.76 19.44
N VAL A 275 -9.09 -12.08 18.30
CA VAL A 275 -9.30 -12.66 16.97
C VAL A 275 -8.37 -13.86 16.77
N ASP A 276 -8.95 -14.99 16.36
CA ASP A 276 -8.21 -16.13 15.87
C ASP A 276 -8.21 -16.17 14.35
N TYR A 277 -7.06 -15.94 13.73
CA TYR A 277 -6.91 -15.87 12.28
C TYR A 277 -7.02 -17.23 11.59
N LEU A 278 -6.95 -18.33 12.36
CA LEU A 278 -7.08 -19.70 11.87
C LEU A 278 -8.45 -20.32 12.21
N ALA A 279 -9.36 -19.55 12.81
CA ALA A 279 -10.73 -19.98 13.11
C ALA A 279 -11.65 -19.80 11.90
N ASP A 280 -12.64 -20.69 11.76
CA ASP A 280 -13.67 -20.59 10.73
C ASP A 280 -14.61 -19.39 10.94
N GLY A 281 -14.91 -18.66 9.87
CA GLY A 281 -15.94 -17.61 9.82
C GLY A 281 -15.39 -16.18 9.75
N SER A 282 -16.28 -15.20 9.87
CA SER A 282 -15.89 -13.79 9.91
C SER A 282 -15.37 -13.43 11.31
N PRO A 283 -14.20 -12.76 11.43
CA PRO A 283 -13.70 -12.32 12.72
C PRO A 283 -14.63 -11.28 13.37
N VAL A 284 -14.65 -11.28 14.70
CA VAL A 284 -15.43 -10.33 15.50
C VAL A 284 -15.04 -8.88 15.23
N PHE A 285 -13.77 -8.65 14.86
CA PHE A 285 -13.19 -7.34 14.60
C PHE A 285 -12.16 -7.41 13.46
N VAL A 286 -12.03 -6.33 12.66
CA VAL A 286 -10.99 -6.16 11.63
C VAL A 286 -10.50 -4.71 11.68
N SER A 287 -9.19 -4.50 11.83
CA SER A 287 -8.58 -3.16 11.84
C SER A 287 -7.42 -3.03 10.87
N ALA A 288 -7.52 -2.08 9.95
CA ALA A 288 -6.44 -1.73 9.03
C ALA A 288 -5.74 -0.43 9.45
N PHE A 289 -4.41 -0.37 9.27
CA PHE A 289 -3.60 0.83 9.45
C PHE A 289 -2.95 1.19 8.11
N ALA A 290 -3.58 2.09 7.36
CA ALA A 290 -3.14 2.54 6.05
C ALA A 290 -2.07 3.65 6.14
N GLN A 291 -1.38 3.84 5.02
CA GLN A 291 -0.52 5.00 4.77
C GLN A 291 -1.33 6.19 4.25
N THR A 292 -0.75 7.39 4.34
CA THR A 292 -1.23 8.57 3.61
C THR A 292 -0.15 9.17 2.71
N ASN A 293 0.52 10.20 3.20
CA ASN A 293 1.55 11.03 2.60
C ASN A 293 2.84 10.88 3.43
N SER A 294 3.34 9.65 3.48
CA SER A 294 4.50 9.22 4.30
C SER A 294 5.85 9.34 3.60
N GLY A 295 5.93 9.90 2.39
CA GLY A 295 7.14 9.84 1.54
C GLY A 295 8.42 10.37 2.19
N ASP A 296 8.33 11.25 3.17
CA ASP A 296 9.44 11.79 3.94
C ASP A 296 9.32 11.50 5.46
N MET A 297 8.40 10.62 5.87
CA MET A 297 8.10 10.30 7.28
C MET A 297 8.69 8.95 7.71
N SER A 298 9.82 8.97 8.44
CA SER A 298 10.44 7.78 9.03
C SER A 298 9.87 7.48 10.44
N PRO A 299 9.73 6.20 10.85
CA PRO A 299 9.45 5.82 12.24
C PRO A 299 10.65 6.01 13.18
N ASN A 300 11.86 6.16 12.64
CA ASN A 300 13.12 6.17 13.39
C ASN A 300 13.37 7.59 13.94
N LEU A 301 12.78 7.89 15.09
CA LEU A 301 12.66 9.25 15.65
C LEU A 301 13.99 9.97 15.95
N ASP A 302 15.09 9.23 16.08
CA ASP A 302 16.45 9.76 16.26
C ASP A 302 17.23 9.90 14.94
N LEU A 303 16.60 9.55 13.80
CA LEU A 303 17.18 9.50 12.46
C LEU A 303 18.37 8.54 12.36
N VAL A 304 18.36 7.46 13.16
CA VAL A 304 19.36 6.39 13.10
C VAL A 304 18.70 5.11 12.57
N PRO A 305 19.26 4.45 11.54
CA PRO A 305 18.74 3.18 11.06
C PRO A 305 18.67 2.13 12.19
N PRO A 306 17.55 1.40 12.31
CA PRO A 306 17.39 0.39 13.34
C PRO A 306 18.35 -0.79 13.09
N THR A 307 18.60 -1.60 14.13
CA THR A 307 19.46 -2.79 14.03
C THR A 307 18.75 -4.00 14.62
N THR A 308 18.88 -5.16 13.97
CA THR A 308 18.32 -6.41 14.48
C THR A 308 19.18 -6.94 15.63
N PRO A 309 18.63 -7.31 16.80
CA PRO A 309 17.20 -7.51 17.12
C PRO A 309 16.54 -6.39 17.95
N ALA A 310 17.12 -5.19 18.02
CA ALA A 310 16.50 -4.05 18.73
C ALA A 310 15.28 -3.50 17.97
N ASP A 311 15.32 -3.60 16.64
CA ASP A 311 14.25 -3.32 15.69
C ASP A 311 12.87 -3.92 16.07
N PHE A 312 12.82 -5.13 16.64
CA PHE A 312 11.56 -5.72 17.13
C PHE A 312 10.90 -4.86 18.22
N GLU A 313 11.64 -4.38 19.23
CA GLU A 313 11.06 -3.52 20.28
C GLU A 313 10.65 -2.15 19.72
N SER A 314 11.45 -1.57 18.82
CA SER A 314 11.10 -0.31 18.13
C SER A 314 9.82 -0.44 17.30
N THR A 315 9.68 -1.54 16.55
CA THR A 315 8.50 -1.85 15.73
C THR A 315 7.25 -2.01 16.59
N ARG A 316 7.37 -2.74 17.71
CA ARG A 316 6.30 -2.89 18.70
C ARG A 316 5.89 -1.55 19.30
N ALA A 317 6.86 -0.71 19.70
CA ALA A 317 6.59 0.60 20.29
C ALA A 317 5.94 1.57 19.28
N GLY A 318 6.42 1.61 18.03
CA GLY A 318 5.86 2.45 16.96
C GLY A 318 4.45 2.02 16.55
N GLY A 319 4.19 0.72 16.49
CA GLY A 319 2.85 0.19 16.24
C GLY A 319 1.88 0.41 17.41
N LEU A 320 2.35 0.27 18.65
CA LEU A 320 1.52 0.52 19.84
C LEU A 320 1.05 1.97 19.89
N ARG A 321 1.91 2.96 19.59
CA ARG A 321 1.51 4.39 19.53
C ARG A 321 0.43 4.65 18.48
N GLN A 322 0.52 4.00 17.32
CA GLN A 322 -0.51 4.09 16.27
C GLN A 322 -1.84 3.47 16.75
N TYR A 323 -1.78 2.29 17.37
CA TYR A 323 -2.94 1.66 17.99
C TYR A 323 -3.58 2.54 19.06
N GLU A 324 -2.81 3.04 20.03
CA GLU A 324 -3.31 3.84 21.16
C GLU A 324 -4.03 5.10 20.67
N ALA A 325 -3.49 5.78 19.66
CA ALA A 325 -4.12 6.95 19.03
C ALA A 325 -5.41 6.61 18.27
N ALA A 326 -5.50 5.42 17.66
CA ALA A 326 -6.71 4.94 16.99
C ALA A 326 -7.77 4.43 17.99
N ALA A 327 -7.36 3.75 19.06
CA ALA A 327 -8.24 3.27 20.11
C ALA A 327 -8.86 4.44 20.91
N ALA A 328 -8.06 5.46 21.26
CA ALA A 328 -8.56 6.67 21.92
C ALA A 328 -9.58 7.43 21.06
N GLN A 329 -9.38 7.47 19.74
CA GLN A 329 -10.37 7.98 18.79
C GLN A 329 -11.65 7.11 18.76
N ALA A 330 -11.51 5.79 18.88
CA ALA A 330 -12.63 4.86 18.86
C ALA A 330 -13.53 4.93 20.11
N GLU A 331 -12.95 5.24 21.27
CA GLU A 331 -13.68 5.54 22.51
C GLU A 331 -14.31 6.95 22.49
N GLY A 332 -13.77 7.85 21.66
CA GLY A 332 -14.23 9.23 21.50
C GLY A 332 -15.43 9.43 20.56
N PRO A 333 -16.06 10.62 20.58
CA PRO A 333 -17.12 10.96 19.65
C PRO A 333 -16.61 10.99 18.20
N GLY A 334 -17.35 10.36 17.29
CA GLY A 334 -17.12 10.42 15.85
C GLY A 334 -18.27 11.12 15.13
N ALA A 335 -17.97 11.79 14.02
CA ALA A 335 -18.98 12.33 13.12
C ALA A 335 -19.59 11.17 12.32
N ARG A 336 -20.87 10.88 12.53
CA ARG A 336 -21.62 9.92 11.71
C ARG A 336 -21.57 10.37 10.24
N LEU A 337 -21.04 9.51 9.37
CA LEU A 337 -20.98 9.78 7.94
C LEU A 337 -22.38 9.68 7.32
N ALA A 338 -22.64 10.58 6.38
CA ALA A 338 -23.83 10.62 5.55
C ALA A 338 -23.45 11.07 4.13
N GLY A 339 -24.30 10.76 3.16
CA GLY A 339 -24.07 11.09 1.74
C GLY A 339 -23.56 9.90 0.91
N PRO A 340 -23.22 10.15 -0.36
CA PRO A 340 -23.06 9.09 -1.35
C PRO A 340 -21.74 8.32 -1.22
N VAL A 341 -21.78 7.08 -1.70
CA VAL A 341 -20.60 6.30 -2.10
C VAL A 341 -20.41 6.50 -3.59
N ASP A 342 -19.26 7.03 -4.00
CA ASP A 342 -18.96 7.26 -5.43
C ASP A 342 -17.44 7.31 -5.65
N SER A 343 -17.00 7.05 -6.88
CA SER A 343 -15.56 7.03 -7.19
C SER A 343 -15.26 7.28 -8.66
N ARG A 344 -14.08 7.83 -8.95
CA ARG A 344 -13.55 8.01 -10.31
C ARG A 344 -12.11 7.49 -10.35
N LEU A 345 -11.74 6.83 -11.43
CA LEU A 345 -10.36 6.50 -11.76
C LEU A 345 -10.08 6.89 -13.21
N VAL A 346 -8.88 7.42 -13.46
CA VAL A 346 -8.31 7.58 -14.80
C VAL A 346 -6.89 7.03 -14.81
N TYR A 347 -6.47 6.48 -15.94
CA TYR A 347 -5.07 6.24 -16.26
C TYR A 347 -4.49 7.47 -16.95
N ILE A 348 -3.31 7.90 -16.50
CA ILE A 348 -2.54 8.98 -17.14
C ILE A 348 -1.17 8.45 -17.55
N ASP A 349 -0.66 8.88 -18.70
CA ASP A 349 0.71 8.59 -19.13
C ASP A 349 1.64 9.65 -18.52
N LEU A 350 2.18 9.38 -17.33
CA LEU A 350 3.03 10.34 -16.60
C LEU A 350 4.33 10.67 -17.34
N SER A 351 4.73 9.88 -18.34
CA SER A 351 5.85 10.22 -19.21
C SER A 351 5.55 11.42 -20.13
N ASP A 352 4.27 11.76 -20.32
CA ASP A 352 3.80 12.78 -21.27
C ASP A 352 2.49 13.49 -20.83
N VAL A 353 2.50 14.18 -19.69
CA VAL A 353 1.41 15.08 -19.27
C VAL A 353 1.80 16.53 -19.53
N THR A 354 0.97 17.26 -20.27
CA THR A 354 1.02 18.73 -20.33
C THR A 354 0.33 19.31 -19.10
N VAL A 355 1.07 20.09 -18.31
CA VAL A 355 0.61 20.71 -17.07
C VAL A 355 0.22 22.17 -17.34
N ARG A 356 -1.03 22.52 -16.99
CA ARG A 356 -1.60 23.84 -17.24
C ARG A 356 -1.06 24.91 -16.27
N PRO A 357 -0.96 26.19 -16.69
CA PRO A 357 -0.43 27.31 -15.90
C PRO A 357 -0.92 27.44 -14.46
N GLU A 358 -2.16 27.06 -14.17
CA GLU A 358 -2.76 27.19 -12.85
C GLU A 358 -2.22 26.19 -11.80
N PHE A 359 -1.53 25.12 -12.23
CA PHE A 359 -0.94 24.11 -11.33
C PHE A 359 0.57 24.26 -11.13
N THR A 360 1.24 25.14 -11.88
CA THR A 360 2.72 25.19 -11.95
C THR A 360 3.35 26.22 -11.01
N GLY A 361 2.54 27.07 -10.38
CA GLY A 361 3.00 28.15 -9.48
C GLY A 361 3.69 29.33 -10.18
N ASP A 362 4.25 29.11 -11.37
CA ASP A 362 4.92 30.13 -12.18
C ASP A 362 4.06 30.68 -13.33
N GLY A 363 2.82 30.18 -13.48
CA GLY A 363 1.86 30.66 -14.48
C GLY A 363 2.23 30.29 -15.93
N ARG A 364 3.09 29.29 -16.14
CA ARG A 364 3.46 28.80 -17.48
C ARG A 364 3.04 27.35 -17.70
N THR A 365 2.77 26.99 -18.94
CA THR A 365 2.55 25.60 -19.34
C THR A 365 3.87 24.85 -19.27
N HIS A 366 3.87 23.71 -18.57
CA HIS A 366 5.01 22.81 -18.48
C HIS A 366 4.62 21.39 -18.92
N ARG A 367 5.55 20.45 -18.87
CA ARG A 367 5.33 19.05 -19.24
C ARG A 367 6.08 18.14 -18.26
N THR A 368 5.53 16.99 -17.94
CA THR A 368 6.29 15.92 -17.29
C THR A 368 7.33 15.34 -18.27
N SER A 369 8.16 14.43 -17.79
CA SER A 369 9.26 13.85 -18.54
C SER A 369 9.29 12.33 -18.40
N LYS A 370 10.01 11.67 -19.31
CA LYS A 370 10.27 10.24 -19.23
C LYS A 370 10.91 9.85 -17.90
N PRO A 371 10.58 8.68 -17.33
CA PRO A 371 11.05 8.29 -16.01
C PRO A 371 12.58 8.19 -15.96
N CYS A 372 13.19 8.85 -14.97
CA CYS A 372 14.62 8.80 -14.70
C CYS A 372 14.92 8.73 -13.20
N VAL A 373 15.88 7.87 -12.84
CA VAL A 373 16.50 7.82 -11.50
C VAL A 373 17.57 8.90 -11.41
N GLY A 374 17.53 9.69 -10.33
CA GLY A 374 18.61 10.62 -9.98
C GLY A 374 19.71 9.96 -9.17
N ALA A 375 20.93 10.51 -9.21
CA ALA A 375 22.06 9.97 -8.43
C ALA A 375 21.77 9.82 -6.93
N ALA A 376 20.99 10.75 -6.33
CA ALA A 376 20.59 10.68 -4.92
C ALA A 376 19.77 9.43 -4.55
N MET A 377 18.99 8.86 -5.48
CA MET A 377 18.29 7.59 -5.23
C MET A 377 19.27 6.42 -5.06
N ALA A 378 20.45 6.48 -5.69
CA ALA A 378 21.48 5.44 -5.55
C ALA A 378 22.20 5.49 -4.18
N ALA A 379 22.03 6.56 -3.39
CA ALA A 379 22.49 6.58 -2.00
C ALA A 379 21.55 5.76 -1.07
N GLY A 380 20.25 5.71 -1.38
CA GLY A 380 19.21 5.36 -0.40
C GLY A 380 18.86 6.55 0.48
N SER A 381 17.94 6.36 1.43
CA SER A 381 17.81 7.25 2.59
C SER A 381 18.77 6.74 3.67
N LEU A 382 19.58 7.64 4.22
CA LEU A 382 20.56 7.30 5.25
C LEU A 382 19.91 6.97 6.61
N GLU A 383 18.67 7.39 6.81
CA GLU A 383 17.90 7.35 8.06
C GLU A 383 17.10 6.05 8.22
N ASP A 384 16.62 5.48 7.11
CA ASP A 384 15.92 4.19 7.10
C ASP A 384 16.83 3.02 6.69
N GLY A 385 17.84 3.26 5.84
CA GLY A 385 18.89 2.29 5.51
C GLY A 385 19.52 2.51 4.13
N PRO A 386 20.86 2.64 4.02
CA PRO A 386 21.52 2.95 2.75
C PRO A 386 21.39 1.80 1.74
N ALA A 387 21.15 2.15 0.47
CA ALA A 387 20.94 1.18 -0.60
C ALA A 387 22.26 0.58 -1.12
N PHE A 388 23.34 1.36 -1.12
CA PHE A 388 24.66 0.94 -1.64
C PHE A 388 25.81 1.53 -0.81
N PRO A 389 26.83 0.74 -0.41
CA PRO A 389 28.00 1.27 0.29
C PRO A 389 28.84 2.20 -0.60
N GLY A 390 29.08 3.44 -0.14
CA GLY A 390 29.97 4.40 -0.80
C GLY A 390 29.30 5.59 -1.52
N PHE A 391 28.03 5.87 -1.20
CA PHE A 391 27.27 6.99 -1.73
C PHE A 391 26.80 7.89 -0.58
N ASP A 392 26.99 9.21 -0.72
CA ASP A 392 26.48 10.25 0.19
C ASP A 392 25.32 11.01 -0.50
N GLU A 393 24.37 11.54 0.28
CA GLU A 393 23.28 12.37 -0.26
C GLU A 393 23.78 13.77 -0.72
N GLY A 394 23.42 14.18 -1.95
CA GLY A 394 23.67 15.52 -2.49
C GLY A 394 24.30 15.53 -3.90
N GLU A 395 24.61 16.73 -4.39
CA GLU A 395 25.32 16.93 -5.68
C GLU A 395 26.73 16.34 -5.62
N ASN A 396 27.05 15.38 -6.50
CA ASN A 396 28.31 14.65 -6.46
C ASN A 396 29.10 14.72 -7.80
N PRO A 397 29.95 15.75 -7.98
CA PRO A 397 30.59 16.04 -9.28
C PRO A 397 31.61 14.99 -9.76
N PHE A 398 31.98 14.01 -8.93
CA PHE A 398 32.82 12.88 -9.35
C PHE A 398 32.04 11.88 -10.24
N TRP A 399 30.75 11.68 -9.96
CA TRP A 399 29.93 10.69 -10.68
C TRP A 399 29.34 11.21 -11.98
N ASP A 400 29.24 12.53 -12.14
CA ASP A 400 28.88 13.19 -13.40
C ASP A 400 29.88 12.78 -14.52
N ALA A 401 31.16 12.58 -14.18
CA ALA A 401 32.18 12.07 -15.11
C ALA A 401 32.00 10.59 -15.47
N ILE A 402 31.41 9.77 -14.58
CA ILE A 402 31.25 8.33 -14.76
C ILE A 402 29.93 8.01 -15.49
N SER A 403 28.83 8.70 -15.16
CA SER A 403 27.54 8.65 -15.88
C SER A 403 27.74 8.84 -17.40
N ASN A 404 28.50 9.87 -17.77
CA ASN A 404 28.86 10.18 -19.15
C ASN A 404 29.63 9.07 -19.92
N SER A 405 30.15 8.05 -19.23
CA SER A 405 31.07 7.05 -19.82
C SER A 405 30.50 5.63 -19.99
N LEU A 406 29.43 5.28 -19.28
CA LEU A 406 28.92 3.89 -19.22
C LEU A 406 27.45 3.71 -19.58
N ILE A 407 26.62 4.77 -19.54
CA ILE A 407 25.21 4.70 -19.93
C ILE A 407 24.88 5.91 -20.81
N TYR A 408 24.78 5.65 -22.12
CA TYR A 408 24.34 6.54 -23.21
C TYR A 408 24.03 8.00 -22.85
N THR A 409 24.80 8.93 -23.43
CA THR A 409 24.64 10.38 -23.37
C THR A 409 23.17 10.80 -23.31
N VAL A 410 22.72 11.18 -22.11
CA VAL A 410 21.34 11.61 -21.87
C VAL A 410 21.03 12.77 -22.82
N SER A 411 19.91 12.68 -23.55
CA SER A 411 19.62 13.71 -24.55
C SER A 411 19.49 15.09 -23.87
N PRO A 412 19.94 16.18 -24.51
CA PRO A 412 19.87 17.51 -23.90
C PRO A 412 18.46 17.89 -23.46
N GLU A 413 17.45 17.44 -24.19
CA GLU A 413 16.03 17.62 -23.89
C GLU A 413 15.61 16.85 -22.64
N LEU A 414 16.08 15.61 -22.45
CA LEU A 414 15.79 14.82 -21.26
C LEU A 414 16.51 15.37 -20.02
N LYS A 415 17.79 15.80 -20.14
CA LYS A 415 18.49 16.48 -19.04
C LYS A 415 17.80 17.79 -18.68
N GLN A 416 17.32 18.57 -19.66
CA GLN A 416 16.56 19.80 -19.40
C GLN A 416 15.21 19.53 -18.75
N ALA A 417 14.49 18.48 -19.16
CA ALA A 417 13.17 18.15 -18.62
C ALA A 417 13.22 17.56 -17.19
N GLN A 418 14.34 16.93 -16.82
CA GLN A 418 14.59 16.39 -15.48
C GLN A 418 15.30 17.39 -14.55
N ALA A 419 15.86 18.49 -15.06
CA ALA A 419 16.63 19.46 -14.26
C ALA A 419 15.86 19.95 -13.00
N PRO A 420 16.53 20.09 -11.84
CA PRO A 420 17.99 19.97 -11.62
C PRO A 420 18.52 18.54 -11.39
N LYS A 421 17.71 17.47 -11.56
CA LYS A 421 18.17 16.10 -11.33
C LYS A 421 19.35 15.71 -12.25
N ASP A 422 20.44 15.27 -11.63
CA ASP A 422 21.49 14.53 -12.31
C ASP A 422 21.02 13.09 -12.59
N VAL A 423 20.63 12.87 -13.85
CA VAL A 423 20.11 11.59 -14.34
C VAL A 423 21.21 10.52 -14.26
N PHE A 424 20.99 9.53 -13.38
CA PHE A 424 21.83 8.36 -13.23
C PHE A 424 21.35 7.21 -14.13
N VAL A 425 20.04 6.96 -14.19
CA VAL A 425 19.45 5.93 -15.07
C VAL A 425 18.29 6.51 -15.89
N PRO A 426 18.40 6.61 -17.22
CA PRO A 426 17.33 7.10 -18.09
C PRO A 426 16.32 5.98 -18.39
N ILE A 427 15.51 5.61 -17.38
CA ILE A 427 14.63 4.43 -17.45
C ILE A 427 13.68 4.47 -18.66
N GLY A 428 13.14 5.63 -19.04
CA GLY A 428 12.24 5.74 -20.20
C GLY A 428 12.87 5.43 -21.56
N GLU A 429 14.21 5.37 -21.65
CA GLU A 429 14.91 4.80 -22.82
C GLU A 429 15.06 3.28 -22.69
N MET A 430 15.26 2.77 -21.49
CA MET A 430 15.35 1.33 -21.19
C MET A 430 13.98 0.63 -21.33
N ASN A 431 12.88 1.32 -21.01
CA ASN A 431 11.49 0.91 -21.22
C ASN A 431 11.19 0.55 -22.69
N ARG A 432 11.93 1.13 -23.65
CA ARG A 432 11.81 0.82 -25.10
C ARG A 432 12.37 -0.57 -25.45
N ILE A 433 13.24 -1.12 -24.60
CA ILE A 433 13.88 -2.43 -24.79
C ILE A 433 13.15 -3.49 -23.97
N TYR A 434 12.81 -3.18 -22.71
CA TYR A 434 12.12 -4.07 -21.78
C TYR A 434 11.39 -3.22 -20.72
N PRO A 435 10.20 -3.59 -20.20
CA PRO A 435 9.52 -2.78 -19.17
C PRO A 435 10.28 -2.76 -17.84
N TRP A 436 10.88 -1.63 -17.50
CA TRP A 436 11.61 -1.39 -16.25
C TRP A 436 10.75 -0.74 -15.17
N VAL A 437 9.94 0.27 -15.52
CA VAL A 437 8.96 0.94 -14.64
C VAL A 437 7.69 1.30 -15.41
N GLN A 438 6.61 1.48 -14.67
CA GLN A 438 5.29 1.82 -15.20
C GLN A 438 5.21 3.31 -15.56
N GLU A 439 4.86 3.64 -16.80
CA GLU A 439 4.65 5.02 -17.27
C GLU A 439 3.18 5.45 -17.22
N ARG A 440 2.26 4.50 -17.44
CA ARG A 440 0.81 4.72 -17.42
C ARG A 440 0.21 4.27 -16.11
N VAL A 441 -0.25 5.21 -15.30
CA VAL A 441 -0.55 4.96 -13.89
C VAL A 441 -2.00 5.30 -13.55
N PRO A 442 -2.66 4.51 -12.68
CA PRO A 442 -3.99 4.83 -12.17
C PRO A 442 -3.95 6.02 -11.19
N VAL A 443 -4.84 6.99 -11.34
CA VAL A 443 -5.11 7.99 -10.30
C VAL A 443 -6.59 7.92 -9.95
N MET A 444 -6.89 7.80 -8.65
CA MET A 444 -8.24 7.56 -8.16
C MET A 444 -8.69 8.66 -7.20
N LEU A 445 -9.99 8.98 -7.24
CA LEU A 445 -10.67 9.67 -6.15
C LEU A 445 -11.86 8.80 -5.70
N MET A 446 -11.81 8.31 -4.48
CA MET A 446 -12.87 7.53 -3.84
C MET A 446 -13.56 8.37 -2.77
N ARG A 447 -14.90 8.28 -2.67
CA ARG A 447 -15.70 8.97 -1.67
C ARG A 447 -16.57 7.99 -0.88
N ILE A 448 -16.56 8.14 0.44
CA ILE A 448 -17.44 7.45 1.38
C ILE A 448 -18.10 8.51 2.26
N GLY A 449 -19.31 8.94 1.89
CA GLY A 449 -20.04 9.99 2.63
C GLY A 449 -19.35 11.35 2.58
N ALA A 450 -18.66 11.71 3.66
CA ALA A 450 -17.82 12.91 3.77
C ALA A 450 -16.32 12.65 3.54
N LEU A 451 -15.84 11.41 3.71
CA LEU A 451 -14.43 11.04 3.53
C LEU A 451 -14.09 10.95 2.03
N TYR A 452 -12.95 11.54 1.64
CA TYR A 452 -12.37 11.44 0.30
C TYR A 452 -10.95 10.88 0.35
N LEU A 453 -10.67 9.87 -0.48
CA LEU A 453 -9.36 9.23 -0.59
C LEU A 453 -8.80 9.45 -2.00
N ILE A 454 -7.66 10.15 -2.09
CA ILE A 454 -6.92 10.38 -3.33
C ILE A 454 -5.92 9.23 -3.51
N GLY A 455 -6.28 8.21 -4.28
CA GLY A 455 -5.42 7.08 -4.58
C GLY A 455 -4.27 7.46 -5.51
N VAL A 456 -3.04 7.43 -5.00
CA VAL A 456 -1.81 7.74 -5.74
C VAL A 456 -0.87 6.52 -5.72
N PRO A 457 -0.38 6.04 -6.88
CA PRO A 457 0.52 4.90 -6.97
C PRO A 457 1.99 5.28 -6.68
N GLY A 458 2.23 5.97 -5.58
CA GLY A 458 3.56 6.44 -5.21
C GLY A 458 3.66 6.91 -3.77
N GLU A 459 4.89 7.24 -3.38
CA GLU A 459 5.28 7.69 -2.05
C GLU A 459 5.21 9.22 -1.98
N VAL A 460 4.12 9.76 -1.42
CA VAL A 460 3.86 11.21 -1.46
C VAL A 460 4.43 11.89 -0.21
N THR A 461 5.27 12.92 -0.36
CA THR A 461 5.79 13.71 0.79
C THR A 461 4.67 14.49 1.49
N VAL A 462 4.88 14.94 2.73
CA VAL A 462 3.83 15.60 3.51
C VAL A 462 3.28 16.85 2.81
N CYS A 463 4.14 17.72 2.26
CA CYS A 463 3.71 18.92 1.54
C CYS A 463 3.10 18.61 0.17
N ALA A 464 3.59 17.59 -0.55
CA ALA A 464 2.96 17.12 -1.78
C ALA A 464 1.53 16.60 -1.51
N GLY A 465 1.36 15.88 -0.40
CA GLY A 465 0.07 15.40 0.08
C GLY A 465 -0.88 16.53 0.43
N LEU A 466 -0.42 17.50 1.24
CA LEU A 466 -1.18 18.70 1.59
C LEU A 466 -1.69 19.46 0.36
N ARG A 467 -0.86 19.60 -0.68
CA ARG A 467 -1.24 20.27 -1.94
C ARG A 467 -2.34 19.52 -2.68
N LEU A 468 -2.26 18.19 -2.77
CA LEU A 468 -3.33 17.35 -3.34
C LEU A 468 -4.63 17.45 -2.52
N ARG A 469 -4.53 17.34 -1.18
CA ARG A 469 -5.66 17.46 -0.25
C ARG A 469 -6.37 18.79 -0.39
N ARG A 470 -5.64 19.91 -0.39
CA ARG A 470 -6.17 21.27 -0.60
C ARG A 470 -6.85 21.43 -1.97
N THR A 471 -6.26 20.89 -3.05
CA THR A 471 -6.85 20.93 -4.39
C THR A 471 -8.23 20.25 -4.42
N VAL A 472 -8.35 19.03 -3.88
CA VAL A 472 -9.61 18.30 -3.87
C VAL A 472 -10.62 18.93 -2.91
N ALA A 473 -10.22 19.23 -1.66
CA ALA A 473 -11.08 19.85 -0.65
C ALA A 473 -11.72 21.16 -1.15
N GLY A 474 -10.94 22.05 -1.78
CA GLY A 474 -11.42 23.31 -2.34
C GLY A 474 -12.39 23.16 -3.51
N ILE A 475 -12.33 22.04 -4.25
CA ILE A 475 -13.22 21.77 -5.39
C ILE A 475 -14.54 21.14 -4.94
N VAL A 476 -14.50 20.17 -4.02
CA VAL A 476 -15.69 19.45 -3.53
C VAL A 476 -16.37 20.14 -2.34
N GLY A 477 -15.72 21.13 -1.73
CA GLY A 477 -16.24 21.86 -0.57
C GLY A 477 -16.15 21.09 0.76
N ALA A 478 -15.21 20.15 0.87
CA ALA A 478 -15.00 19.34 2.07
C ALA A 478 -14.03 20.01 3.07
N PRO A 479 -14.12 19.69 4.38
CA PRO A 479 -13.04 19.94 5.33
C PRO A 479 -11.72 19.32 4.85
N LEU A 480 -10.59 19.95 5.17
CA LEU A 480 -9.27 19.48 4.72
C LEU A 480 -8.86 18.14 5.36
N ASP A 481 -9.35 17.86 6.56
CA ASP A 481 -9.02 16.64 7.30
C ASP A 481 -9.83 15.42 6.79
N ASP A 482 -11.03 15.67 6.26
CA ASP A 482 -11.87 14.67 5.57
C ASP A 482 -11.31 14.25 4.19
N VAL A 483 -10.26 14.92 3.70
CA VAL A 483 -9.62 14.63 2.41
C VAL A 483 -8.21 14.13 2.66
N LEU A 484 -7.97 12.86 2.35
CA LEU A 484 -6.69 12.17 2.56
C LEU A 484 -6.06 11.77 1.24
N VAL A 485 -4.74 11.72 1.19
CA VAL A 485 -4.03 10.93 0.16
C VAL A 485 -4.00 9.49 0.64
N ALA A 486 -4.30 8.54 -0.24
CA ALA A 486 -4.01 7.13 -0.07
C ALA A 486 -2.81 6.81 -0.96
N GLY A 487 -1.59 6.94 -0.42
CA GLY A 487 -0.37 6.56 -1.11
C GLY A 487 -0.32 5.06 -1.42
N TYR A 488 0.70 4.64 -2.16
CA TYR A 488 0.96 3.21 -2.48
C TYR A 488 -0.24 2.47 -3.11
N SER A 489 -1.14 3.20 -3.79
CA SER A 489 -2.44 2.67 -4.22
C SER A 489 -2.47 2.18 -5.67
N ASN A 490 -2.98 0.97 -5.90
CA ASN A 490 -3.28 0.32 -7.20
C ASN A 490 -2.08 0.06 -8.15
N ALA A 491 -0.96 0.75 -7.96
CA ALA A 491 0.30 0.60 -8.70
C ALA A 491 1.45 1.27 -7.91
N TYR A 492 2.66 1.26 -8.48
CA TYR A 492 3.82 1.88 -7.85
C TYR A 492 4.81 2.49 -8.88
N PHE A 493 5.18 3.75 -8.68
CA PHE A 493 6.13 4.50 -9.51
C PHE A 493 7.27 5.20 -8.74
N HIS A 494 7.51 4.87 -7.47
CA HIS A 494 8.36 5.62 -6.52
C HIS A 494 7.72 6.94 -6.02
N TYR A 495 8.51 8.00 -5.84
CA TYR A 495 8.17 9.14 -4.98
C TYR A 495 7.43 10.27 -5.70
N VAL A 496 6.73 11.09 -4.93
CA VAL A 496 6.10 12.36 -5.33
C VAL A 496 6.52 13.45 -4.35
N THR A 497 7.47 14.30 -4.75
CA THR A 497 7.82 15.53 -4.02
C THR A 497 7.08 16.75 -4.56
N THR A 498 7.11 17.85 -3.80
CA THR A 498 6.82 19.18 -4.38
C THR A 498 7.91 19.58 -5.38
N PRO A 499 7.65 20.54 -6.30
CA PRO A 499 8.70 21.13 -7.13
C PRO A 499 9.86 21.73 -6.33
N GLU A 500 9.59 22.27 -5.14
CA GLU A 500 10.57 22.92 -4.27
C GLU A 500 11.47 21.91 -3.53
N GLU A 501 10.90 20.79 -3.10
CA GLU A 501 11.61 19.60 -2.60
C GLU A 501 12.37 18.89 -3.72
N TYR A 502 11.78 18.80 -4.92
CA TYR A 502 12.44 18.24 -6.10
C TYR A 502 13.73 19.01 -6.41
N ASP A 503 13.70 20.34 -6.30
CA ASP A 503 14.88 21.18 -6.49
C ASP A 503 15.97 20.99 -5.42
N ALA A 504 15.72 20.20 -4.36
CA ALA A 504 16.73 19.80 -3.37
C ALA A 504 17.54 18.56 -3.78
N GLN A 505 16.93 17.67 -4.57
CA GLN A 505 17.48 16.36 -4.93
C GLN A 505 18.01 15.52 -3.74
N GLN A 506 17.32 15.54 -2.60
CA GLN A 506 17.39 14.43 -1.63
C GLN A 506 16.78 13.14 -2.21
N TYR A 507 16.82 12.03 -1.47
CA TYR A 507 16.39 10.71 -1.93
C TYR A 507 15.02 10.72 -2.65
N GLU A 508 14.00 11.36 -2.09
CA GLU A 508 12.65 11.45 -2.68
C GLU A 508 12.63 12.26 -3.98
N GLY A 509 13.44 13.33 -4.06
CA GLY A 509 13.57 14.18 -5.25
C GLY A 509 14.31 13.46 -6.38
N GLY A 510 15.35 12.69 -6.05
CA GLY A 510 16.04 11.79 -6.98
C GLY A 510 15.13 10.66 -7.48
N SER A 511 14.21 10.21 -6.64
CA SER A 511 13.25 9.12 -6.90
C SER A 511 11.91 9.58 -7.49
N THR A 512 11.69 10.89 -7.65
CA THR A 512 10.50 11.45 -8.32
C THR A 512 10.66 11.32 -9.83
N LEU A 513 10.27 10.16 -10.38
CA LEU A 513 10.75 9.69 -11.68
C LEU A 513 10.43 10.60 -12.86
N PHE A 514 9.24 11.21 -12.92
CA PHE A 514 8.75 11.95 -14.09
C PHE A 514 9.14 13.44 -14.09
N GLY A 515 10.01 13.83 -13.16
CA GLY A 515 10.61 15.15 -13.08
C GLY A 515 9.81 16.17 -12.26
N ARG A 516 10.32 17.41 -12.22
CA ARG A 516 9.83 18.51 -11.37
C ARG A 516 8.32 18.77 -11.43
N TRP A 517 7.68 18.47 -12.56
CA TRP A 517 6.27 18.74 -12.82
C TRP A 517 5.32 17.57 -12.51
N GLN A 518 5.83 16.49 -11.92
CA GLN A 518 5.05 15.29 -11.59
C GLN A 518 3.93 15.56 -10.58
N LEU A 519 4.19 16.24 -9.46
CA LEU A 519 3.13 16.63 -8.52
C LEU A 519 2.09 17.57 -9.17
N PRO A 520 2.48 18.66 -9.86
CA PRO A 520 1.53 19.48 -10.63
C PRO A 520 0.65 18.71 -11.62
N ALA A 521 1.19 17.70 -12.31
CA ALA A 521 0.40 16.80 -13.15
C ALA A 521 -0.63 15.98 -12.34
N LEU A 522 -0.22 15.44 -11.19
CA LEU A 522 -1.12 14.71 -10.28
C LEU A 522 -2.20 15.63 -9.66
N GLN A 523 -1.86 16.88 -9.31
CA GLN A 523 -2.82 17.88 -8.84
C GLN A 523 -3.84 18.25 -9.94
N GLN A 524 -3.39 18.39 -11.18
CA GLN A 524 -4.27 18.60 -12.33
C GLN A 524 -5.25 17.44 -12.50
N THR A 525 -4.77 16.19 -12.43
CA THR A 525 -5.62 14.99 -12.52
C THR A 525 -6.58 14.88 -11.33
N ALA A 526 -6.11 15.14 -10.11
CA ALA A 526 -6.95 15.14 -8.91
C ALA A 526 -8.05 16.22 -8.97
N ALA A 527 -7.76 17.39 -9.56
CA ALA A 527 -8.75 18.43 -9.80
C ALA A 527 -9.83 17.99 -10.80
N GLU A 528 -9.44 17.32 -11.89
CA GLU A 528 -10.37 16.79 -12.90
C GLU A 528 -11.27 15.70 -12.32
N LEU A 529 -10.71 14.78 -11.52
CA LEU A 529 -11.46 13.77 -10.76
C LEU A 529 -12.45 14.41 -9.77
N ALA A 530 -12.01 15.44 -9.02
CA ALA A 530 -12.83 16.15 -8.04
C ALA A 530 -14.00 16.91 -8.69
N VAL A 531 -13.77 17.58 -9.82
CA VAL A 531 -14.83 18.24 -10.61
C VAL A 531 -15.81 17.20 -11.13
N SER A 532 -15.33 16.10 -11.71
CA SER A 532 -16.18 15.02 -12.22
C SER A 532 -17.05 14.37 -11.14
N LEU A 533 -16.48 14.14 -9.95
CA LEU A 533 -17.17 13.58 -8.81
C LEU A 533 -18.24 14.54 -8.25
N ARG A 534 -17.90 15.83 -8.10
CA ARG A 534 -18.83 16.88 -7.64
C ARG A 534 -20.01 17.05 -8.59
N ASP A 535 -19.74 17.07 -9.90
CA ASP A 535 -20.74 17.35 -10.93
C ASP A 535 -21.52 16.09 -11.38
N GLY A 536 -21.21 14.92 -10.80
CA GLY A 536 -21.87 13.65 -11.12
C GLY A 536 -21.62 13.15 -12.55
N THR A 537 -20.55 13.61 -13.20
CA THR A 537 -20.19 13.24 -14.57
C THR A 537 -19.20 12.08 -14.60
N SER A 538 -19.03 11.43 -15.76
CA SER A 538 -18.01 10.42 -15.99
C SER A 538 -16.80 10.99 -16.73
N LEU A 539 -15.61 10.46 -16.43
CA LEU A 539 -14.39 10.67 -17.21
C LEU A 539 -14.07 9.42 -18.04
N PRO A 540 -13.46 9.56 -19.22
CA PRO A 540 -12.90 8.42 -19.94
C PRO A 540 -11.70 7.85 -19.16
N LEU A 541 -11.52 6.52 -19.17
CA LEU A 541 -10.45 5.85 -18.44
C LEU A 541 -9.03 6.25 -18.86
N GLY A 542 -8.83 6.89 -20.02
CA GLY A 542 -7.50 7.24 -20.52
C GLY A 542 -6.72 6.03 -21.07
N PRO A 543 -5.41 6.17 -21.32
CA PRO A 543 -4.58 5.10 -21.86
C PRO A 543 -4.25 4.05 -20.78
N GLU A 544 -4.90 2.89 -20.85
CA GLU A 544 -4.58 1.74 -19.99
C GLU A 544 -3.09 1.33 -20.07
N PRO A 545 -2.51 0.81 -18.97
CA PRO A 545 -1.18 0.22 -18.95
C PRO A 545 -1.11 -1.08 -19.79
N PRO A 546 0.06 -1.40 -20.36
CA PRO A 546 0.23 -2.59 -21.19
C PRO A 546 0.18 -3.89 -20.37
N ASP A 547 -0.48 -4.94 -20.87
CA ASP A 547 -0.42 -6.23 -20.19
C ASP A 547 0.98 -6.85 -20.28
N LEU A 548 1.63 -6.98 -19.11
CA LEU A 548 2.96 -7.58 -18.96
C LEU A 548 2.93 -9.03 -18.43
N THR A 549 1.74 -9.61 -18.25
CA THR A 549 1.57 -10.99 -17.77
C THR A 549 2.36 -11.97 -18.65
N GLY A 550 3.14 -12.85 -18.02
CA GLY A 550 3.98 -13.84 -18.71
C GLY A 550 5.24 -13.30 -19.40
N LYS A 551 5.55 -12.00 -19.27
CA LYS A 551 6.80 -11.40 -19.80
C LYS A 551 7.90 -11.26 -18.75
N ALA A 552 7.54 -11.27 -17.47
CA ALA A 552 8.45 -11.05 -16.34
C ALA A 552 9.52 -12.15 -16.25
N LEU A 553 10.78 -11.76 -16.04
CA LEU A 553 11.91 -12.68 -15.92
C LEU A 553 11.98 -13.27 -14.52
N ALA A 554 12.04 -14.60 -14.40
CA ALA A 554 12.38 -15.31 -13.17
C ALA A 554 13.80 -15.86 -13.29
N LEU A 555 14.72 -15.47 -12.39
CA LEU A 555 16.13 -15.88 -12.43
C LEU A 555 16.54 -16.72 -11.22
N GLN A 556 15.75 -16.69 -10.14
CA GLN A 556 15.97 -17.50 -8.95
C GLN A 556 15.55 -18.97 -9.18
N PRO A 557 16.41 -19.96 -8.85
CA PRO A 557 16.01 -21.38 -8.86
C PRO A 557 15.01 -21.67 -7.74
N GLY A 558 13.92 -22.38 -8.06
CA GLY A 558 13.02 -22.93 -7.05
C GLY A 558 13.59 -24.19 -6.36
N VAL A 559 12.89 -24.68 -5.32
CA VAL A 559 13.31 -25.87 -4.56
C VAL A 559 13.48 -27.09 -5.47
N VAL A 560 14.68 -27.68 -5.47
CA VAL A 560 15.02 -28.87 -6.27
C VAL A 560 14.70 -30.16 -5.52
N LEU A 561 15.17 -30.26 -4.28
CA LEU A 561 15.11 -31.45 -3.43
C LEU A 561 15.33 -31.03 -1.96
N ASP A 562 14.59 -31.65 -1.04
CA ASP A 562 14.91 -31.66 0.38
C ASP A 562 15.39 -33.05 0.82
N ALA A 563 16.35 -33.07 1.75
CA ALA A 563 16.77 -34.26 2.47
C ALA A 563 16.86 -33.94 3.98
N PRO A 564 16.57 -34.87 4.91
CA PRO A 564 16.82 -34.59 6.32
C PRO A 564 18.34 -34.50 6.59
N PRO A 565 18.75 -33.83 7.68
CA PRO A 565 20.14 -33.87 8.16
C PRO A 565 20.66 -35.31 8.33
N LEU A 566 21.97 -35.51 8.22
CA LEU A 566 22.57 -36.83 8.20
C LEU A 566 22.20 -37.66 9.46
N PHE A 567 21.74 -38.90 9.24
CA PHE A 567 21.22 -39.82 10.26
C PHE A 567 19.96 -39.35 11.00
N ARG A 568 19.20 -38.38 10.46
CA ARG A 568 17.92 -37.89 10.99
C ARG A 568 16.76 -38.14 10.02
N LYS A 569 15.55 -37.90 10.52
CA LYS A 569 14.30 -37.79 9.74
C LYS A 569 13.78 -36.36 9.81
N PHE A 570 12.95 -35.98 8.84
CA PHE A 570 12.19 -34.73 8.96
C PHE A 570 11.28 -34.79 10.20
N GLY A 571 11.18 -33.68 10.92
CA GLY A 571 10.48 -33.58 12.21
C GLY A 571 11.31 -33.97 13.43
N ASP A 572 12.52 -34.55 13.27
CA ASP A 572 13.39 -34.88 14.39
C ASP A 572 13.83 -33.61 15.14
N VAL A 573 13.71 -33.63 16.48
CA VAL A 573 14.25 -32.58 17.34
C VAL A 573 15.78 -32.68 17.40
N LEU A 574 16.45 -31.60 16.98
CA LEU A 574 17.90 -31.43 16.99
C LEU A 574 18.37 -30.72 18.27
N VAL A 575 17.65 -29.68 18.68
CA VAL A 575 17.85 -28.97 19.97
C VAL A 575 16.53 -29.01 20.73
N ARG A 576 16.57 -29.52 21.96
CA ARG A 576 15.39 -29.67 22.84
C ARG A 576 15.17 -28.40 23.68
N PRO A 577 13.91 -28.07 24.04
CA PRO A 577 13.64 -27.05 25.04
C PRO A 577 14.17 -27.48 26.42
N ARG A 578 14.45 -26.51 27.30
CA ARG A 578 14.69 -26.76 28.74
C ARG A 578 13.43 -27.37 29.38
N GLU A 579 13.59 -28.07 30.50
CA GLU A 579 12.45 -28.65 31.24
C GLU A 579 11.53 -27.59 31.87
N THR A 580 12.04 -26.38 32.15
CA THR A 580 11.28 -25.29 32.76
C THR A 580 11.76 -23.93 32.26
N TYR A 581 10.80 -23.03 32.08
CA TYR A 581 10.94 -21.62 31.74
C TYR A 581 10.08 -20.76 32.65
N ARG A 582 10.40 -19.46 32.73
CA ARG A 582 9.58 -18.42 33.37
C ARG A 582 8.98 -17.47 32.32
N PRO A 583 7.87 -16.78 32.62
CA PRO A 583 7.43 -15.62 31.84
C PRO A 583 8.56 -14.59 31.65
N GLY A 584 8.77 -14.14 30.42
CA GLY A 584 9.88 -13.28 30.00
C GLY A 584 11.16 -14.03 29.56
N GLU A 585 11.22 -15.36 29.67
CA GLU A 585 12.30 -16.16 29.08
C GLU A 585 11.95 -16.60 27.64
N ARG A 586 12.98 -16.81 26.81
CA ARG A 586 12.84 -17.35 25.45
C ARG A 586 12.96 -18.88 25.44
N VAL A 587 11.94 -19.57 24.91
CA VAL A 587 12.03 -20.97 24.47
C VAL A 587 12.67 -21.01 23.09
N GLU A 588 13.50 -22.03 22.84
CA GLU A 588 14.08 -22.33 21.54
C GLU A 588 14.00 -23.84 21.30
N VAL A 589 13.56 -24.24 20.11
CA VAL A 589 13.56 -25.64 19.65
C VAL A 589 14.02 -25.67 18.20
N VAL A 590 14.97 -26.56 17.89
CA VAL A 590 15.47 -26.74 16.52
C VAL A 590 15.02 -28.09 15.99
N PHE A 591 14.41 -28.11 14.80
CA PHE A 591 13.96 -29.31 14.10
C PHE A 591 14.76 -29.55 12.82
N ALA A 592 14.87 -30.82 12.43
CA ALA A 592 15.20 -31.22 11.06
C ALA A 592 13.98 -30.94 10.17
N GLY A 593 14.09 -29.99 9.24
CA GLY A 593 12.99 -29.60 8.36
C GLY A 593 13.40 -29.51 6.90
N ALA A 594 12.58 -28.82 6.13
CA ALA A 594 12.68 -28.64 4.68
C ALA A 594 12.52 -27.15 4.31
N HIS A 595 12.63 -26.82 3.02
CA HIS A 595 12.42 -25.46 2.53
C HIS A 595 10.94 -25.04 2.63
N PRO A 596 10.59 -23.91 3.29
CA PRO A 596 9.20 -23.49 3.47
C PRO A 596 8.53 -23.08 2.15
N GLY A 597 9.27 -22.68 1.12
CA GLY A 597 8.71 -22.45 -0.22
C GLY A 597 8.11 -23.68 -0.93
N ASN A 598 8.04 -24.86 -0.29
CA ASN A 598 7.31 -26.03 -0.81
C ASN A 598 5.79 -25.92 -0.62
N ASP A 599 5.35 -25.31 0.48
CA ASP A 599 3.95 -24.92 0.75
C ASP A 599 3.99 -23.67 1.64
N LEU A 600 3.23 -22.63 1.30
CA LEU A 600 3.25 -21.37 2.04
C LEU A 600 2.45 -21.40 3.37
N HIS A 601 1.74 -22.50 3.64
CA HIS A 601 0.85 -22.67 4.79
C HIS A 601 -0.16 -21.52 4.91
N ARG A 602 -0.68 -21.00 3.78
CA ARG A 602 -1.67 -19.91 3.79
C ARG A 602 -2.99 -20.42 4.38
N GLY A 603 -3.46 -19.75 5.44
CA GLY A 603 -4.62 -20.21 6.21
C GLY A 603 -4.33 -21.36 7.18
N ASP A 604 -3.07 -21.71 7.40
CA ASP A 604 -2.60 -22.57 8.50
C ASP A 604 -1.30 -21.95 9.06
N THR A 605 -0.40 -22.74 9.66
CA THR A 605 0.80 -22.22 10.31
C THR A 605 1.99 -23.20 10.25
N TYR A 606 3.21 -22.67 10.18
CA TYR A 606 4.44 -23.45 10.27
C TYR A 606 4.76 -23.91 11.71
N LEU A 607 4.16 -23.30 12.73
CA LEU A 607 4.44 -23.64 14.13
C LEU A 607 3.21 -23.49 15.02
N ARG A 608 3.14 -24.32 16.06
CA ARG A 608 2.17 -24.13 17.16
C ARG A 608 2.89 -24.23 18.50
N ILE A 609 2.66 -23.25 19.36
CA ILE A 609 2.89 -23.39 20.79
C ILE A 609 1.60 -23.95 21.38
N GLU A 610 1.69 -25.11 22.01
CA GLU A 610 0.51 -25.78 22.56
C GLU A 610 0.62 -25.94 24.08
N ARG A 611 -0.49 -25.72 24.77
CA ARG A 611 -0.65 -25.94 26.22
C ARG A 611 -1.48 -27.20 26.46
N ARG A 612 -1.04 -28.03 27.40
CA ARG A 612 -1.82 -29.18 27.86
C ARG A 612 -2.82 -28.77 28.92
N ASP A 613 -4.08 -29.18 28.75
CA ASP A 613 -5.14 -28.98 29.74
C ASP A 613 -5.14 -30.03 30.87
N SER A 614 -6.14 -29.98 31.74
CA SER A 614 -6.32 -30.94 32.85
C SER A 614 -6.81 -32.33 32.41
N GLY A 615 -7.41 -32.45 31.23
CA GLY A 615 -7.80 -33.74 30.62
C GLY A 615 -6.65 -34.42 29.87
N GLY A 616 -5.56 -33.69 29.61
CA GLY A 616 -4.39 -34.17 28.88
C GLY A 616 -4.39 -33.82 27.39
N ALA A 617 -5.41 -33.11 26.90
CA ALA A 617 -5.46 -32.63 25.52
C ALA A 617 -4.57 -31.40 25.34
N TRP A 618 -4.12 -31.18 24.09
CA TRP A 618 -3.26 -30.06 23.72
C TRP A 618 -4.05 -29.03 22.92
N HIS A 619 -3.90 -27.76 23.28
CA HIS A 619 -4.58 -26.63 22.64
C HIS A 619 -3.55 -25.62 22.18
N THR A 620 -3.67 -25.09 20.96
CA THR A 620 -2.81 -24.00 20.47
C THR A 620 -3.03 -22.75 21.33
N VAL A 621 -1.95 -22.08 21.71
CA VAL A 621 -1.96 -20.81 22.45
C VAL A 621 -1.14 -19.71 21.76
N ALA A 622 -0.29 -20.09 20.80
CA ALA A 622 0.33 -19.17 19.86
C ALA A 622 0.71 -19.91 18.56
N ASP A 623 0.76 -19.18 17.45
CA ASP A 623 1.11 -19.65 16.09
C ASP A 623 2.13 -18.72 15.41
N ASP A 624 2.49 -18.98 14.15
CA ASP A 624 3.41 -18.13 13.35
C ASP A 624 2.83 -16.76 12.93
N GLY A 625 1.57 -16.49 13.28
CA GLY A 625 0.92 -15.20 13.19
C GLY A 625 1.02 -14.35 14.45
N ASP A 626 1.51 -14.90 15.58
CA ASP A 626 1.65 -14.20 16.86
C ASP A 626 3.03 -13.56 17.04
N TRP A 627 3.04 -12.30 17.49
CA TRP A 627 4.25 -11.48 17.69
C TRP A 627 5.34 -12.13 18.56
N THR A 628 4.92 -13.06 19.43
CA THR A 628 5.77 -13.68 20.45
C THR A 628 6.50 -14.92 19.96
N THR A 629 6.17 -15.42 18.77
CA THR A 629 6.85 -16.55 18.13
C THR A 629 7.74 -16.07 16.98
N ARG A 630 8.76 -16.86 16.61
CA ARG A 630 9.52 -16.65 15.36
C ARG A 630 9.89 -17.99 14.75
N PHE A 631 9.70 -18.12 13.45
CA PHE A 631 10.14 -19.24 12.63
C PHE A 631 11.41 -18.82 11.89
N HIS A 632 12.54 -19.49 12.11
CA HIS A 632 13.75 -19.28 11.31
C HIS A 632 14.06 -20.52 10.50
N TRP A 633 14.46 -20.32 9.26
CA TRP A 633 14.91 -21.35 8.34
C TRP A 633 16.39 -21.13 8.01
N ALA A 634 17.17 -22.22 7.99
CA ALA A 634 18.55 -22.19 7.51
C ALA A 634 18.91 -23.46 6.72
N ARG A 635 19.59 -23.28 5.58
CA ARG A 635 20.20 -24.36 4.79
C ARG A 635 21.26 -25.09 5.61
N ASP A 636 21.23 -26.43 5.58
CA ASP A 636 22.21 -27.29 6.24
C ASP A 636 22.86 -28.22 5.20
N GLY A 637 24.09 -27.89 4.78
CA GLY A 637 24.75 -28.56 3.66
C GLY A 637 24.04 -28.30 2.32
N VAL A 638 23.81 -29.35 1.53
CA VAL A 638 23.32 -29.21 0.13
C VAL A 638 21.80 -29.15 0.03
N ALA A 639 21.09 -30.02 0.75
CA ALA A 639 19.64 -30.22 0.61
C ALA A 639 18.89 -30.34 1.94
N ALA A 640 19.57 -30.27 3.09
CA ALA A 640 18.90 -30.29 4.39
C ALA A 640 18.61 -28.88 4.90
N SER A 641 17.73 -28.79 5.89
CA SER A 641 17.38 -27.53 6.53
C SER A 641 17.18 -27.72 8.04
N LYS A 642 17.53 -26.67 8.77
CA LYS A 642 17.24 -26.53 10.20
C LYS A 642 16.16 -25.48 10.36
N ILE A 643 15.16 -25.82 11.19
CA ILE A 643 14.07 -24.93 11.55
C ILE A 643 14.23 -24.57 13.01
N THR A 644 14.51 -23.30 13.31
CA THR A 644 14.60 -22.81 14.70
C THR A 644 13.33 -22.04 15.02
N ILE A 645 12.49 -22.63 15.86
CA ILE A 645 11.30 -21.96 16.41
C ILE A 645 11.67 -21.38 17.78
N THR A 646 11.42 -20.09 17.96
CA THR A 646 11.51 -19.43 19.27
C THR A 646 10.14 -18.95 19.73
N TRP A 647 9.96 -18.90 21.06
CA TRP A 647 8.80 -18.32 21.71
C TRP A 647 9.25 -17.49 22.92
N ASP A 648 9.03 -16.19 22.86
CA ASP A 648 9.23 -15.27 23.97
C ASP A 648 8.02 -15.39 24.91
N VAL A 649 8.18 -16.12 26.01
CA VAL A 649 7.04 -16.51 26.89
C VAL A 649 6.39 -15.24 27.45
N PRO A 650 5.13 -14.91 27.09
CA PRO A 650 4.50 -13.65 27.49
C PRO A 650 4.40 -13.49 29.01
N GLN A 651 4.45 -12.24 29.48
CA GLN A 651 4.09 -11.93 30.87
C GLN A 651 2.64 -12.36 31.14
N GLY A 652 2.39 -12.96 32.29
CA GLY A 652 1.08 -13.52 32.63
C GLY A 652 0.74 -14.88 32.00
N THR A 653 1.66 -15.51 31.24
CA THR A 653 1.46 -16.87 30.72
C THR A 653 1.08 -17.84 31.84
N PRO A 654 -0.09 -18.52 31.78
CA PRO A 654 -0.54 -19.40 32.86
C PRO A 654 0.43 -20.55 33.12
N SER A 655 0.76 -20.81 34.39
CA SER A 655 1.61 -21.97 34.71
C SER A 655 1.02 -23.26 34.13
N GLY A 656 1.86 -24.12 33.56
CA GLY A 656 1.36 -25.26 32.79
C GLY A 656 2.43 -26.08 32.09
N THR A 657 1.96 -27.11 31.37
CA THR A 657 2.80 -27.93 30.49
C THR A 657 2.62 -27.47 29.05
N TYR A 658 3.73 -27.21 28.36
CA TYR A 658 3.76 -26.67 27.00
C TYR A 658 4.61 -27.54 26.07
N ARG A 659 4.39 -27.44 24.75
CA ARG A 659 5.25 -28.02 23.71
C ARG A 659 5.29 -27.12 22.47
N VAL A 660 6.32 -27.29 21.66
CA VAL A 660 6.41 -26.68 20.32
C VAL A 660 6.11 -27.76 19.28
N VAL A 661 5.26 -27.43 18.32
CA VAL A 661 4.99 -28.23 17.12
C VAL A 661 5.53 -27.48 15.90
N TYR A 662 6.19 -28.19 15.00
CA TYR A 662 6.65 -27.72 13.69
C TYR A 662 5.83 -28.41 12.60
N HIS A 663 5.33 -27.61 11.65
CA HIS A 663 4.67 -28.06 10.42
C HIS A 663 5.47 -27.53 9.21
N GLY A 664 5.59 -28.34 8.18
CA GLY A 664 6.22 -27.94 6.93
C GLY A 664 6.27 -29.10 5.93
N ASP A 665 6.80 -28.85 4.74
CA ASP A 665 6.67 -29.79 3.63
C ASP A 665 8.01 -30.06 2.93
N ALA A 666 8.29 -31.33 2.66
CA ALA A 666 9.52 -31.77 1.97
C ALA A 666 9.25 -32.20 0.53
N LYS A 667 10.09 -31.72 -0.39
CA LYS A 667 10.06 -32.11 -1.80
C LYS A 667 11.05 -33.23 -2.09
N SER A 668 10.54 -34.37 -2.51
CA SER A 668 11.35 -35.50 -2.98
C SER A 668 11.95 -35.26 -4.37
N LEU A 669 12.97 -36.05 -4.75
CA LEU A 669 13.64 -35.94 -6.06
C LEU A 669 12.68 -36.15 -7.26
N GLY A 670 11.59 -36.89 -7.05
CA GLY A 670 10.51 -37.05 -8.03
C GLY A 670 9.52 -35.89 -8.09
N GLY A 671 9.80 -34.76 -7.41
CA GLY A 671 8.96 -33.57 -7.37
C GLY A 671 7.75 -33.65 -6.42
N LYS A 672 7.44 -34.82 -5.86
CA LYS A 672 6.34 -34.97 -4.88
C LYS A 672 6.71 -34.25 -3.59
N VAL A 673 5.83 -33.33 -3.17
CA VAL A 673 5.81 -32.67 -1.87
C VAL A 673 5.06 -33.55 -0.86
N SER A 674 5.44 -33.55 0.42
CA SER A 674 4.77 -34.30 1.48
C SER A 674 4.97 -33.67 2.87
N PRO A 675 3.93 -33.68 3.73
CA PRO A 675 3.95 -32.96 4.99
C PRO A 675 4.83 -33.63 6.04
N ILE A 676 5.35 -32.79 6.92
CA ILE A 676 6.22 -33.07 8.06
C ILE A 676 5.53 -32.55 9.32
N THR A 677 5.59 -33.32 10.40
CA THR A 677 5.28 -32.82 11.74
C THR A 677 6.43 -33.14 12.68
N GLY A 678 7.03 -32.11 13.28
CA GLY A 678 7.94 -32.24 14.42
C GLY A 678 7.24 -31.87 15.71
N VAL A 679 7.49 -32.59 16.80
CA VAL A 679 6.91 -32.28 18.13
C VAL A 679 8.03 -32.29 19.17
N SER A 680 8.16 -31.19 19.93
CA SER A 680 9.16 -31.09 20.99
C SER A 680 8.84 -32.01 22.16
N THR A 681 9.87 -32.32 22.97
CA THR A 681 9.61 -32.74 24.36
C THR A 681 8.82 -31.64 25.09
N ALA A 682 7.89 -32.04 25.95
CA ALA A 682 7.12 -31.09 26.73
C ALA A 682 7.99 -30.40 27.81
N PHE A 683 7.68 -29.16 28.12
CA PHE A 683 8.34 -28.33 29.13
C PHE A 683 7.32 -27.67 30.06
N GLN A 684 7.78 -27.04 31.13
CA GLN A 684 6.95 -26.28 32.07
C GLN A 684 7.14 -24.78 31.89
N VAL A 685 6.06 -24.01 31.99
CA VAL A 685 6.12 -22.57 32.32
C VAL A 685 5.63 -22.43 33.76
N ARG A 686 6.39 -21.73 34.62
CA ARG A 686 6.09 -21.56 36.06
C ARG A 686 6.54 -20.20 36.58
#